data_AF-A0A1C4Z880-F1
#
_entry.id   AF-A0A1C4Z880-F1
#
_cell.length_a   1.000
_cell.length_b   1.000
_cell.length_c   1.000
_cell.angle_alpha   90.00
_cell.angle_beta   90.00
_cell.angle_gamma   90.00
#
_symmetry.space_group_name_H-M   'P 1'
#
loop_
_entity.id
_entity.type
_entity.pdbx_description
1 polymer ?
#
loop_
_entity_poly.entity_id
_entity_poly.type
_entity_poly.pdbx_seq_one_letter_code
_entity_poly.pdbx_strand_id
1 'polypeptide(L)'
;MKIVGLMSGTSYDGVDVVAAEFTRDGDTLRLRPLGHRSLDYPDDLRAQIGALLPPAATTIEAVCRLDNRLGEVFAEAAAAGVELAGGTADAVVSHGQTVFHWVEAGRVRGTLQLGAPARVAARVGVPVLHDLRSADVAAGGQGAPLVPAFDALLLEAAAAPRAALNLGGIANLTVVAPGEPVLGYDVGPANALLDAAARRFLDRPCDLDGARAAAGRVHEGLLALLLAEPYYAAAPPKSTGKELFHGGYLDDQLAALGEPVPADDVLATLTELTARTVADACDRHGVTEVIAAGGGVRNPTLRARLAALGAGRWRLRTTDELGCRPRPRKRTRSPCWGGSRGTVCPGPSPPSPAPPGRPFWAPGPPPGPRSPRCRRIRPADWSSPPDREPDLGRSTAGLRAVGWPIDSSVMSVEEGTANHGRLLGTVRGPQDVKRMTAEQLDILAAEIRDFLVAKVSRTGGHVGPNLGVVELTLAMHRVFDSPRDRLLFDTGHQAYVHKIVTGRQEGFDKLRQRGGLSGYPSQAESDHDLIENSHASTALSYADGLAKAYALRGEKRSVVAVVGDGALTGGMCWEALNNIATAGNPLVIVVNDNGRSYSPTIGGLADHLSSLRLNPGYEKVLDTVKEALGSTPLVGKPMYEVLHAVKKGIKDAVAPQAMFEDLGIKYVGPVDGHDVPAIESALRAAKNFGGPVIVHAVTRKGYGYRAAEEDEADRLHGPGGAFDIETGKLLAAPSVKWTHVFADELVAIADERPDVVGITAAMAEPTGIATLARKHPNRVYDVGIAEQHAATSAAGLAMGGLHPVVAVYATFLNRAFDQVLLDVAMHKLPVTFVLDRAGITGPDGPSHYGIWDMSVFGVVPGLRIAAPRDSATLREELREAVAVDDGPTILRFPTGTVAADLPAVRRVGPVDVLAESARTDVLLVAVGSFAGLGMEVATRVAEQGYGVTVVDPRWVRPVPAELVELAAGHRLVVTVEDGVRVGGVGSALAQAMRDADVHVPVKDLGVPADWHPHGTRAQILADLGLTAQDVARDVTGWISGLDAQSVETAADEATAKN
;
A
#
# COMPACT_ATOMS: atom_id res chain seq x y z
N MET A 1 -40.86 13.53 23.53
CA MET A 1 -39.57 12.82 23.47
C MET A 1 -38.60 13.45 24.46
N LYS A 2 -37.98 12.67 25.33
CA LYS A 2 -36.89 13.10 26.21
C LYS A 2 -35.55 12.84 25.51
N ILE A 3 -34.78 13.89 25.28
CA ILE A 3 -33.50 13.81 24.58
C ILE A 3 -32.41 14.29 25.53
N VAL A 4 -31.29 13.56 25.52
CA VAL A 4 -30.07 13.94 26.23
C VAL A 4 -29.05 14.45 25.20
N GLY A 5 -28.65 15.70 25.29
CA GLY A 5 -27.60 16.28 24.44
C GLY A 5 -26.25 16.30 25.16
N LEU A 6 -25.19 15.89 24.47
CA LEU A 6 -23.80 15.93 24.93
C LEU A 6 -22.97 16.78 23.98
N MET A 7 -22.25 17.75 24.54
CA MET A 7 -21.37 18.65 23.79
C MET A 7 -20.05 18.80 24.52
N SER A 8 -18.94 18.79 23.78
CA SER A 8 -17.65 19.24 24.30
C SER A 8 -17.11 20.37 23.44
N GLY A 9 -16.70 21.46 24.09
CA GLY A 9 -16.27 22.68 23.42
C GLY A 9 -14.81 22.65 22.95
N THR A 10 -14.44 23.65 22.15
CA THR A 10 -13.05 23.87 21.71
C THR A 10 -12.11 24.29 22.82
N SER A 11 -12.60 24.53 24.04
CA SER A 11 -11.79 24.83 25.23
C SER A 11 -11.21 23.59 25.91
N TYR A 12 -11.69 22.39 25.56
CA TYR A 12 -11.26 21.12 26.16
C TYR A 12 -11.52 21.06 27.67
N ASP A 13 -12.49 21.80 28.20
CA ASP A 13 -12.71 21.84 29.65
C ASP A 13 -13.42 20.60 30.18
N GLY A 14 -14.29 19.99 29.35
CA GLY A 14 -15.13 18.88 29.74
C GLY A 14 -16.27 18.60 28.75
N VAL A 15 -17.22 17.79 29.20
CA VAL A 15 -18.48 17.49 28.50
C VAL A 15 -19.65 18.14 29.24
N ASP A 16 -20.41 18.96 28.53
CA ASP A 16 -21.69 19.46 28.99
C ASP A 16 -22.81 18.51 28.57
N VAL A 17 -23.68 18.17 29.52
CA VAL A 17 -24.88 17.35 29.31
C VAL A 17 -26.13 18.12 29.66
N VAL A 18 -27.13 18.06 28.78
CA VAL A 18 -28.46 18.65 28.98
C VAL A 18 -29.51 17.59 28.70
N ALA A 19 -30.49 17.46 29.59
CA ALA A 19 -31.71 16.69 29.33
C ALA A 19 -32.86 17.66 29.03
N ALA A 20 -33.61 17.40 27.96
CA ALA A 20 -34.77 18.21 27.59
C ALA A 20 -35.92 17.34 27.08
N GLU A 21 -37.14 17.78 27.33
CA GLU A 21 -38.36 17.18 26.81
C GLU A 21 -38.88 18.00 25.64
N PHE A 22 -39.04 17.34 24.51
CA PHE A 22 -39.61 17.89 23.29
C PHE A 22 -41.05 17.43 23.14
N THR A 23 -41.95 18.38 22.92
CA THR A 23 -43.37 18.13 22.60
C THR A 23 -43.71 18.79 21.28
N ARG A 24 -44.50 18.10 20.44
CA ARG A 24 -44.96 18.65 19.17
C ARG A 24 -46.40 19.17 19.35
N ASP A 25 -46.65 20.39 18.91
CA ASP A 25 -47.93 21.09 18.98
C ASP A 25 -48.27 21.60 17.56
N GLY A 26 -48.99 20.80 16.77
CA GLY A 26 -49.11 21.04 15.32
C GLY A 26 -47.75 20.92 14.62
N ASP A 27 -47.30 21.97 13.95
CA ASP A 27 -45.94 22.04 13.36
C ASP A 27 -44.91 22.73 14.27
N THR A 28 -45.32 23.08 15.48
CA THR A 28 -44.42 23.58 16.52
C THR A 28 -43.71 22.46 17.25
N LEU A 29 -42.39 22.56 17.34
CA LEU A 29 -41.60 21.82 18.32
C LEU A 29 -41.37 22.70 19.55
N ARG A 30 -41.87 22.29 20.72
CA ARG A 30 -41.62 22.94 22.01
C ARG A 30 -40.56 22.16 22.79
N LEU A 31 -39.55 22.87 23.31
CA LEU A 31 -38.50 22.32 24.16
C LEU A 31 -38.75 22.75 25.62
N ARG A 32 -38.71 21.79 26.55
CA ARG A 32 -38.73 22.01 28.00
C ARG A 32 -37.45 21.42 28.63
N PRO A 33 -36.53 22.24 29.15
CA PRO A 33 -35.34 21.73 29.83
C PRO A 33 -35.73 20.93 31.08
N LEU A 34 -35.08 19.77 31.28
CA LEU A 34 -35.26 18.91 32.46
C LEU A 34 -34.09 19.05 33.43
N GLY A 35 -32.89 19.35 32.92
CA GLY A 35 -31.71 19.64 33.73
C GLY A 35 -30.44 19.73 32.90
N HIS A 36 -29.36 20.21 33.51
CA HIS A 36 -28.03 20.24 32.90
C HIS A 36 -26.96 19.87 33.93
N ARG A 37 -25.80 19.40 33.45
CA ARG A 37 -24.61 19.09 34.26
C ARG A 37 -23.36 19.20 33.39
N SER A 38 -22.22 19.53 33.97
CA SER A 38 -20.92 19.53 33.30
C SER A 38 -20.00 18.53 33.99
N LEU A 39 -19.25 17.76 33.19
CA LEU A 39 -18.23 16.82 33.65
C LEU A 39 -16.89 17.31 33.14
N ASP A 40 -16.03 17.71 34.07
CA ASP A 40 -14.71 18.24 33.76
C ASP A 40 -13.77 17.15 33.27
N TYR A 41 -12.97 17.43 32.24
CA TYR A 41 -11.86 16.54 31.88
C TYR A 41 -10.76 16.57 32.95
N PRO A 42 -10.10 15.44 33.24
CA PRO A 42 -8.82 15.44 33.94
C PRO A 42 -7.75 16.27 33.23
N ASP A 43 -6.81 16.85 33.97
CA ASP A 43 -5.73 17.68 33.39
C ASP A 43 -4.90 16.93 32.34
N ASP A 44 -4.63 15.65 32.57
CA ASP A 44 -3.87 14.82 31.66
C ASP A 44 -4.67 14.46 30.39
N LEU A 45 -6.00 14.31 30.50
CA LEU A 45 -6.88 14.15 29.34
C LEU A 45 -6.90 15.44 28.49
N ARG A 46 -6.94 16.62 29.13
CA ARG A 46 -6.82 17.91 28.42
C ARG A 46 -5.50 18.02 27.67
N ALA A 47 -4.40 17.63 28.31
CA ALA A 47 -3.07 17.63 27.70
C ALA A 47 -3.01 16.69 26.49
N GLN A 48 -3.61 15.50 26.58
CA GLN A 48 -3.67 14.54 25.47
C GLN A 48 -4.50 15.05 24.28
N ILE A 49 -5.63 15.72 24.53
CA ILE A 49 -6.41 16.37 23.46
C ILE A 49 -5.56 17.45 22.77
N GLY A 50 -4.86 18.28 23.56
CA GLY A 50 -3.97 19.32 23.02
C GLY A 50 -2.80 18.77 22.22
N ALA A 51 -2.26 17.60 22.60
CA ALA A 51 -1.13 16.96 21.92
C ALA A 51 -1.48 16.37 20.54
N LEU A 52 -2.76 16.26 20.18
CA LEU A 52 -3.20 15.84 18.84
C LEU A 52 -3.26 16.98 17.82
N LEU A 53 -3.12 18.24 18.25
CA LEU A 53 -3.24 19.39 17.37
C LEU A 53 -1.91 19.67 16.65
N PRO A 54 -1.95 20.17 15.41
CA PRO A 54 -0.77 20.70 14.75
C PRO A 54 0.01 21.69 15.63
N PRO A 55 1.35 21.70 15.54
CA PRO A 55 2.18 20.95 14.59
C PRO A 55 2.58 19.54 15.08
N ALA A 56 1.99 19.02 16.17
CA ALA A 56 2.39 17.74 16.73
C ALA A 56 2.02 16.59 15.78
N ALA A 57 3.01 15.78 15.40
CA ALA A 57 2.75 14.50 14.76
C ALA A 57 2.07 13.57 15.78
N THR A 58 1.00 12.89 15.37
CA THR A 58 0.28 11.92 16.19
C THR A 58 0.10 10.61 15.45
N THR A 59 -0.16 9.53 16.18
CA THR A 59 -0.45 8.22 15.61
C THR A 59 -1.95 7.95 15.62
N ILE A 60 -2.45 7.11 14.70
CA ILE A 60 -3.84 6.63 14.72
C ILE A 60 -4.13 5.91 16.05
N GLU A 61 -3.14 5.23 16.63
CA GLU A 61 -3.25 4.63 17.96
C GLU A 61 -3.51 5.67 19.06
N ALA A 62 -2.78 6.79 19.08
CA ALA A 62 -3.01 7.87 20.04
C ALA A 62 -4.42 8.48 19.88
N VAL A 63 -4.88 8.62 18.63
CA VAL A 63 -6.26 9.02 18.31
C VAL A 63 -7.27 7.99 18.84
N CYS A 64 -7.06 6.69 18.62
CA CYS A 64 -7.95 5.61 19.07
C CYS A 64 -7.99 5.47 20.60
N ARG A 65 -6.83 5.57 21.27
CA ARG A 65 -6.76 5.57 22.74
C ARG A 65 -7.48 6.77 23.33
N LEU A 66 -7.28 7.94 22.74
CA LEU A 66 -7.99 9.14 23.16
C LEU A 66 -9.49 9.02 22.88
N ASP A 67 -9.91 8.45 21.75
CA ASP A 67 -11.32 8.21 21.42
C ASP A 67 -12.00 7.32 22.45
N ASN A 68 -11.37 6.21 22.84
CA ASN A 68 -11.88 5.33 23.88
C ASN A 68 -11.97 6.04 25.23
N ARG A 69 -10.93 6.79 25.60
CA ARG A 69 -10.87 7.50 26.89
C ARG A 69 -11.91 8.62 26.98
N LEU A 70 -12.08 9.39 25.90
CA LEU A 70 -13.16 10.36 25.77
C LEU A 70 -14.51 9.66 25.80
N GLY A 71 -14.63 8.51 25.13
CA GLY A 71 -15.82 7.66 25.11
C GLY A 71 -16.33 7.30 26.50
N GLU A 72 -15.45 6.95 27.44
CA GLU A 72 -15.84 6.69 28.83
C GLU A 72 -16.42 7.94 29.51
N VAL A 73 -15.79 9.11 29.33
CA VAL A 73 -16.30 10.38 29.89
C VAL A 73 -17.66 10.75 29.27
N PHE A 74 -17.81 10.59 27.96
CA PHE A 74 -19.08 10.83 27.27
C PHE A 74 -20.16 9.83 27.70
N ALA A 75 -19.80 8.57 27.95
CA ALA A 75 -20.73 7.55 28.44
C ALA A 75 -21.20 7.84 29.88
N GLU A 76 -20.30 8.31 30.75
CA GLU A 76 -20.66 8.81 32.08
C GLU A 76 -21.55 10.05 32.03
N ALA A 77 -21.23 11.00 31.15
CA ALA A 77 -22.05 12.18 30.92
C ALA A 77 -23.44 11.82 30.41
N ALA A 78 -23.55 10.86 29.48
CA ALA A 78 -24.82 10.34 28.98
C ALA A 78 -25.66 9.71 30.10
N ALA A 79 -25.05 8.89 30.95
CA ALA A 79 -25.74 8.27 32.09
C ALA A 79 -26.29 9.34 33.05
N ALA A 80 -25.49 10.36 33.37
CA ALA A 80 -25.95 11.50 34.17
C ALA A 80 -27.10 12.27 33.48
N GLY A 81 -27.08 12.38 32.15
CA GLY A 81 -28.17 12.97 31.37
C GLY A 81 -29.47 12.16 31.45
N VAL A 82 -29.39 10.83 31.40
CA VAL A 82 -30.56 9.96 31.56
C VAL A 82 -31.16 10.07 32.97
N GLU A 83 -30.32 10.22 34.00
CA GLU A 83 -30.78 10.53 35.36
C GLU A 83 -31.52 11.86 35.41
N LEU A 84 -30.99 12.91 34.78
CA LEU A 84 -31.66 14.23 34.67
C LEU A 84 -32.99 14.15 33.89
N ALA A 85 -33.11 13.21 32.96
CA ALA A 85 -34.35 12.94 32.22
C ALA A 85 -35.40 12.17 33.06
N GLY A 86 -35.10 11.80 34.31
CA GLY A 86 -35.97 11.03 35.18
C GLY A 86 -35.83 9.51 35.00
N GLY A 87 -34.64 9.04 34.61
CA GLY A 87 -34.30 7.62 34.50
C GLY A 87 -34.55 6.99 33.12
N THR A 88 -35.19 7.71 32.20
CA THR A 88 -35.43 7.26 30.82
C THR A 88 -35.22 8.40 29.82
N ALA A 89 -34.60 8.08 28.69
CA ALA A 89 -34.45 8.97 27.53
C ALA A 89 -34.83 8.20 26.25
N ASP A 90 -35.35 8.91 25.25
CA ASP A 90 -35.70 8.32 23.95
C ASP A 90 -34.48 8.26 23.01
N ALA A 91 -33.54 9.19 23.14
CA ALA A 91 -32.26 9.19 22.44
C ALA A 91 -31.23 10.07 23.15
N VAL A 92 -29.96 9.79 22.87
CA VAL A 92 -28.81 10.66 23.18
C VAL A 92 -28.32 11.28 21.88
N VAL A 93 -28.01 12.57 21.89
CA VAL A 93 -27.35 13.27 20.79
C VAL A 93 -25.95 13.62 21.26
N SER A 94 -24.94 12.96 20.69
CA SER A 94 -23.54 13.14 21.06
C SER A 94 -22.77 13.82 19.94
N HIS A 95 -22.33 15.06 20.17
CA HIS A 95 -21.51 15.78 19.21
C HIS A 95 -20.06 15.26 19.13
N GLY A 96 -19.54 14.75 20.25
CA GLY A 96 -18.13 14.40 20.41
C GLY A 96 -17.21 15.62 20.60
N GLN A 97 -15.93 15.33 20.89
CA GLN A 97 -14.83 16.27 20.99
C GLN A 97 -14.18 16.43 19.61
N THR A 98 -14.25 17.63 19.02
CA THR A 98 -13.51 17.91 17.78
C THR A 98 -12.01 17.97 18.10
N VAL A 99 -11.21 17.20 17.36
CA VAL A 99 -9.74 17.16 17.50
C VAL A 99 -9.02 17.64 16.24
N PHE A 100 -9.66 17.59 15.07
CA PHE A 100 -9.09 18.13 13.84
C PHE A 100 -10.19 18.61 12.90
N HIS A 101 -10.00 19.77 12.28
CA HIS A 101 -10.92 20.33 11.30
C HIS A 101 -10.12 20.80 10.08
N TRP A 102 -10.21 20.05 8.98
CA TRP A 102 -9.38 20.30 7.81
C TRP A 102 -10.04 21.30 6.87
N VAL A 103 -9.48 22.50 6.82
CA VAL A 103 -9.86 23.54 5.87
C VAL A 103 -8.72 23.79 4.90
N GLU A 104 -9.00 23.71 3.61
CA GLU A 104 -8.02 23.95 2.55
C GLU A 104 -8.63 24.86 1.50
N ALA A 105 -7.92 25.94 1.13
CA ALA A 105 -8.38 26.94 0.16
C ALA A 105 -9.79 27.48 0.46
N GLY A 106 -10.14 27.67 1.73
CA GLY A 106 -11.45 28.19 2.15
C GLY A 106 -12.61 27.19 2.08
N ARG A 107 -12.33 25.92 1.76
CA ARG A 107 -13.32 24.83 1.77
C ARG A 107 -13.00 23.81 2.85
N VAL A 108 -14.03 23.38 3.58
CA VAL A 108 -13.88 22.27 4.53
C VAL A 108 -13.72 20.97 3.74
N ARG A 109 -12.61 20.27 3.99
CA ARG A 109 -12.26 18.98 3.38
C ARG A 109 -12.67 17.81 4.27
N GLY A 110 -12.65 18.00 5.58
CA GLY A 110 -12.98 16.95 6.53
C GLY A 110 -12.94 17.44 7.98
N THR A 111 -13.42 16.59 8.89
CA THR A 111 -13.51 16.89 10.32
C THR A 111 -13.46 15.58 11.10
N LEU A 112 -12.80 15.59 12.26
CA LEU A 112 -12.67 14.43 13.13
C LEU A 112 -13.17 14.79 14.53
N GLN A 113 -14.22 14.09 14.98
CA GLN A 113 -14.71 14.14 16.36
C GLN A 113 -14.49 12.79 17.03
N LEU A 114 -14.02 12.82 18.27
CA LEU A 114 -13.81 11.65 19.13
C LEU A 114 -14.82 11.63 20.27
N GLY A 115 -15.07 10.46 20.86
CA GLY A 115 -16.03 10.23 21.93
C GLY A 115 -16.76 8.89 21.86
N ALA A 116 -16.28 7.94 21.04
CA ALA A 116 -16.74 6.57 20.92
C ALA A 116 -18.27 6.36 21.14
N PRO A 117 -19.13 6.82 20.21
CA PRO A 117 -20.59 6.80 20.39
C PRO A 117 -21.17 5.40 20.63
N ALA A 118 -20.51 4.35 20.14
CA ALA A 118 -20.86 2.96 20.43
C ALA A 118 -20.77 2.63 21.94
N ARG A 119 -19.77 3.18 22.65
CA ARG A 119 -19.64 3.02 24.12
C ARG A 119 -20.74 3.75 24.86
N VAL A 120 -21.06 4.97 24.40
CA VAL A 120 -22.19 5.74 24.92
C VAL A 120 -23.47 4.92 24.80
N ALA A 121 -23.75 4.38 23.60
CA ALA A 121 -24.94 3.57 23.34
C ALA A 121 -24.99 2.32 24.23
N ALA A 122 -23.87 1.60 24.36
CA ALA A 122 -23.77 0.42 25.23
C ALA A 122 -24.00 0.76 26.70
N ARG A 123 -23.54 1.94 27.18
CA ARG A 123 -23.65 2.36 28.58
C ARG A 123 -25.06 2.74 28.99
N VAL A 124 -25.80 3.41 28.12
CA VAL A 124 -27.15 3.95 28.43
C VAL A 124 -28.29 3.14 27.82
N GLY A 125 -28.02 2.26 26.85
CA GLY A 125 -29.02 1.37 26.26
C GLY A 125 -30.09 2.07 25.40
N VAL A 126 -29.80 3.27 24.90
CA VAL A 126 -30.72 4.06 24.04
C VAL A 126 -30.01 4.47 22.74
N PRO A 127 -30.75 4.78 21.66
CA PRO A 127 -30.16 5.24 20.41
C PRO A 127 -29.27 6.48 20.62
N VAL A 128 -28.08 6.48 20.00
CA VAL A 128 -27.14 7.61 20.04
C VAL A 128 -27.00 8.19 18.63
N LEU A 129 -27.40 9.45 18.45
CA LEU A 129 -27.14 10.23 17.24
C LEU A 129 -25.75 10.85 17.36
N HIS A 130 -24.87 10.64 16.38
CA HIS A 130 -23.50 11.15 16.36
C HIS A 130 -23.11 11.65 14.95
N ASP A 131 -21.84 12.02 14.75
CA ASP A 131 -21.26 12.50 13.48
C ASP A 131 -21.97 13.70 12.86
N LEU A 132 -22.62 14.51 13.69
CA LEU A 132 -23.39 15.68 13.27
C LEU A 132 -22.53 16.63 12.42
N ARG A 133 -21.33 16.97 12.90
CA ARG A 133 -20.39 17.84 12.20
C ARG A 133 -19.86 17.21 10.91
N SER A 134 -19.62 15.90 10.88
CA SER A 134 -19.21 15.21 9.64
C SER A 134 -20.34 15.15 8.60
N ALA A 135 -21.58 14.94 9.04
CA ALA A 135 -22.77 14.96 8.19
C ALA A 135 -23.01 16.36 7.58
N ASP A 136 -22.79 17.43 8.36
CA ASP A 136 -22.86 18.81 7.87
C ASP A 136 -21.81 19.07 6.78
N VAL A 137 -20.55 18.68 7.02
CA VAL A 137 -19.47 18.83 6.04
C VAL A 137 -19.76 18.04 4.77
N ALA A 138 -20.28 16.81 4.88
CA ALA A 138 -20.68 16.00 3.73
C ALA A 138 -21.83 16.66 2.92
N ALA A 139 -22.70 17.42 3.58
CA ALA A 139 -23.74 18.23 2.95
C ALA A 139 -23.24 19.58 2.39
N GLY A 140 -21.93 19.86 2.47
CA GLY A 140 -21.32 21.10 2.00
C GLY A 140 -21.32 22.24 3.03
N GLY A 141 -21.66 21.94 4.29
CA GLY A 141 -21.64 22.87 5.42
C GLY A 141 -20.23 23.13 5.99
N GLN A 142 -20.20 23.89 7.09
CA GLN A 142 -18.96 24.34 7.76
C GLN A 142 -18.64 23.56 9.05
N GLY A 143 -19.42 22.53 9.37
CA GLY A 143 -19.23 21.65 10.52
C GLY A 143 -19.97 22.07 11.79
N ALA A 144 -20.94 22.97 11.71
CA ALA A 144 -21.70 23.47 12.86
C ALA A 144 -23.22 23.40 12.62
N PRO A 145 -23.80 22.21 12.38
CA PRO A 145 -25.17 22.11 11.88
C PRO A 145 -26.26 22.54 12.86
N LEU A 146 -26.01 22.41 14.18
CA LEU A 146 -27.04 22.61 15.20
C LEU A 146 -26.95 23.95 15.94
N VAL A 147 -25.75 24.55 16.03
CA VAL A 147 -25.54 25.78 16.79
C VAL A 147 -26.31 26.96 16.19
N PRO A 148 -26.22 27.24 14.87
CA PRO A 148 -26.95 28.36 14.28
C PRO A 148 -28.47 28.17 14.37
N ALA A 149 -28.96 26.94 14.19
CA ALA A 149 -30.37 26.62 14.34
C ALA A 149 -30.88 26.88 15.77
N PHE A 150 -30.08 26.55 16.78
CA PHE A 150 -30.41 26.82 18.17
C PHE A 150 -30.35 28.32 18.52
N ASP A 151 -29.31 29.02 18.08
CA ASP A 151 -29.16 30.46 18.28
C ASP A 151 -30.31 31.24 17.62
N ALA A 152 -30.78 30.79 16.45
CA ALA A 152 -31.96 31.35 15.80
C ALA A 152 -33.25 31.21 16.62
N LEU A 153 -33.42 30.06 17.28
CA LEU A 153 -34.56 29.85 18.19
C LEU A 153 -34.45 30.73 19.45
N LEU A 154 -33.24 30.97 19.96
CA LEU A 154 -33.03 31.81 21.14
C LEU A 154 -33.16 33.30 20.86
N LEU A 155 -32.73 33.75 19.68
CA LEU A 155 -32.78 35.16 19.32
C LEU A 155 -34.19 35.62 18.93
N GLU A 156 -35.09 34.71 18.53
CA GLU A 156 -36.41 35.01 17.96
C GLU A 156 -36.37 36.03 16.79
N ALA A 157 -37.42 36.12 15.97
CA ALA A 157 -37.47 37.10 14.89
C ALA A 157 -37.67 38.53 15.45
N ALA A 158 -36.59 39.25 15.72
CA ALA A 158 -36.62 40.67 16.04
C ALA A 158 -36.73 41.54 14.78
N ALA A 159 -37.17 42.79 14.87
CA ALA A 159 -37.34 43.68 13.71
C ALA A 159 -36.02 44.13 13.05
N ALA A 160 -34.87 43.81 13.63
CA ALA A 160 -33.54 44.16 13.15
C ALA A 160 -32.56 42.99 13.35
N PRO A 161 -31.46 42.92 12.58
CA PRO A 161 -30.47 41.85 12.71
C PRO A 161 -29.87 41.80 14.12
N ARG A 162 -29.81 40.60 14.69
CA ARG A 162 -29.20 40.30 15.98
C ARG A 162 -28.15 39.21 15.79
N ALA A 163 -27.17 39.16 16.70
CA ALA A 163 -26.18 38.10 16.69
C ALA A 163 -26.03 37.41 18.04
N ALA A 164 -25.80 36.10 17.99
CA ALA A 164 -25.29 35.31 19.09
C ALA A 164 -23.79 35.14 18.88
N LEU A 165 -23.00 35.60 19.84
CA LEU A 165 -21.55 35.52 19.82
C LEU A 165 -21.11 34.57 20.93
N ASN A 166 -20.33 33.55 20.61
CA ASN A 166 -19.68 32.73 21.64
C ASN A 166 -18.16 32.90 21.57
N LEU A 167 -17.59 33.45 22.65
CA LEU A 167 -16.15 33.70 22.84
C LEU A 167 -15.52 32.49 23.54
N GLY A 168 -15.44 31.38 22.81
CA GLY A 168 -14.84 30.13 23.28
C GLY A 168 -13.34 30.06 23.00
N GLY A 169 -12.85 28.84 22.74
CA GLY A 169 -11.50 28.64 22.19
C GLY A 169 -11.37 29.21 20.78
N ILE A 170 -12.47 29.28 20.03
CA ILE A 170 -12.63 30.00 18.76
C ILE A 170 -13.88 30.86 18.94
N ALA A 171 -13.89 32.07 18.40
CA ALA A 171 -15.09 32.90 18.38
C ALA A 171 -15.98 32.48 17.22
N ASN A 172 -17.25 32.20 17.50
CA ASN A 172 -18.28 31.98 16.48
C ASN A 172 -19.39 33.02 16.59
N LEU A 173 -19.93 33.42 15.44
CA LEU A 173 -21.02 34.37 15.32
C LEU A 173 -22.17 33.72 14.55
N THR A 174 -23.37 33.71 15.14
CA THR A 174 -24.62 33.40 14.45
C THR A 174 -25.41 34.68 14.26
N VAL A 175 -25.70 35.04 13.02
CA VAL A 175 -26.52 36.19 12.64
C VAL A 175 -27.94 35.73 12.30
N VAL A 176 -28.92 36.41 12.90
CA VAL A 176 -30.35 36.20 12.67
C VAL A 176 -30.94 37.53 12.23
N ALA A 177 -31.42 37.57 10.98
CA ALA A 177 -32.03 38.76 10.38
C ALA A 177 -33.42 38.42 9.82
N PRO A 178 -34.37 39.37 9.84
CA PRO A 178 -35.72 39.15 9.29
C PRO A 178 -35.70 38.76 7.82
N GLY A 179 -36.30 37.61 7.50
CA GLY A 179 -36.44 37.14 6.11
C GLY A 179 -35.15 36.64 5.45
N GLU A 180 -34.03 36.59 6.18
CA GLU A 180 -32.77 36.05 5.70
C GLU A 180 -32.49 34.66 6.31
N PRO A 181 -31.76 33.78 5.61
CA PRO A 181 -31.26 32.55 6.19
C PRO A 181 -30.36 32.83 7.40
N VAL A 182 -30.46 31.96 8.41
CA VAL A 182 -29.57 32.02 9.57
C VAL A 182 -28.13 31.73 9.12
N LEU A 183 -27.21 32.63 9.46
CA LEU A 183 -25.82 32.53 9.05
C LEU A 183 -24.92 32.35 10.27
N GLY A 184 -24.31 31.16 10.41
CA GLY A 184 -23.35 30.87 11.47
C GLY A 184 -21.96 30.58 10.92
N TYR A 185 -20.93 31.20 11.49
CA TYR A 185 -19.55 31.01 11.06
C TYR A 185 -18.54 31.44 12.14
N ASP A 186 -17.29 31.02 12.00
CA ASP A 186 -16.22 31.43 12.89
C ASP A 186 -15.71 32.84 12.52
N VAL A 187 -15.30 33.63 13.51
CA VAL A 187 -14.81 35.01 13.32
C VAL A 187 -13.35 35.21 13.74
N GLY A 188 -12.75 34.26 14.48
CA GLY A 188 -11.33 34.32 14.82
C GLY A 188 -10.94 33.53 16.06
N PRO A 189 -9.67 33.63 16.48
CA PRO A 189 -9.06 32.73 17.46
C PRO A 189 -9.50 32.90 18.91
N ALA A 190 -10.14 34.02 19.29
CA ALA A 190 -10.59 34.26 20.66
C ALA A 190 -9.58 33.82 21.74
N ASN A 191 -10.00 32.93 22.66
CA ASN A 191 -9.12 32.47 23.74
C ASN A 191 -7.98 31.54 23.26
N ALA A 192 -8.00 30.97 22.05
CA ALA A 192 -6.92 30.07 21.60
C ALA A 192 -5.55 30.74 21.64
N LEU A 193 -5.41 31.91 21.00
CA LEU A 193 -4.13 32.63 21.01
C LEU A 193 -3.87 33.35 22.34
N LEU A 194 -4.91 33.84 23.02
CA LEU A 194 -4.76 34.48 24.34
C LEU A 194 -4.23 33.49 25.38
N ASP A 195 -4.78 32.27 25.42
CA ASP A 195 -4.34 31.21 26.32
C ASP A 195 -2.96 30.68 25.91
N ALA A 196 -2.66 30.59 24.61
CA ALA A 196 -1.33 30.23 24.13
C ALA A 196 -0.28 31.25 24.57
N ALA A 197 -0.56 32.54 24.44
CA ALA A 197 0.31 33.62 24.90
C ALA A 197 0.46 33.62 26.43
N ALA A 198 -0.62 33.41 27.18
CA ALA A 198 -0.57 33.32 28.64
C ALA A 198 0.30 32.14 29.11
N ARG A 199 0.17 30.96 28.48
CA ARG A 199 1.01 29.80 28.79
C ARG A 199 2.47 30.08 28.45
N ARG A 200 2.73 30.71 27.30
CA ARG A 200 4.08 31.03 26.82
C ARG A 200 4.80 32.05 27.70
N PHE A 201 4.13 33.14 28.04
CA PHE A 201 4.80 34.31 28.63
C PHE A 201 4.57 34.47 30.13
N LEU A 202 3.48 33.90 30.67
CA LEU A 202 3.10 34.06 32.07
C LEU A 202 3.16 32.74 32.85
N ASP A 203 3.41 31.62 32.18
CA ASP A 203 3.31 30.26 32.73
C ASP A 203 1.96 30.03 33.44
N ARG A 204 0.89 30.54 32.82
CA ARG A 204 -0.48 30.49 33.34
C ARG A 204 -1.44 30.01 32.26
N PRO A 205 -2.55 29.35 32.63
CA PRO A 205 -3.51 28.84 31.65
C PRO A 205 -4.21 29.95 30.85
N CYS A 206 -4.36 31.14 31.43
CA CYS A 206 -4.97 32.32 30.81
C CYS A 206 -4.51 33.62 31.51
N ASP A 207 -4.74 34.77 30.86
CA ASP A 207 -4.61 36.10 31.48
C ASP A 207 -5.86 36.39 32.33
N LEU A 208 -5.75 36.17 33.64
CA LEU A 208 -6.86 36.33 34.56
C LEU A 208 -7.37 37.77 34.53
N ASP A 209 -8.67 37.93 34.27
CA ASP A 209 -9.36 39.20 34.10
C ASP A 209 -8.77 40.12 33.01
N GLY A 210 -7.94 39.60 32.09
CA GLY A 210 -7.27 40.42 31.08
C GLY A 210 -6.33 41.47 31.67
N ALA A 211 -5.79 41.22 32.87
CA ALA A 211 -5.03 42.21 33.63
C ALA A 211 -3.69 42.56 32.97
N ARG A 212 -3.03 41.58 32.35
CA ARG A 212 -1.76 41.81 31.62
C ARG A 212 -2.02 42.50 30.30
N ALA A 213 -3.06 42.10 29.57
CA ALA A 213 -3.50 42.82 28.37
C ALA A 213 -3.85 44.29 28.65
N ALA A 214 -4.46 44.60 29.80
CA ALA A 214 -4.78 45.98 30.19
C ALA A 214 -3.55 46.82 30.54
N ALA A 215 -2.45 46.17 30.97
CA ALA A 215 -1.18 46.83 31.29
C ALA A 215 -0.29 47.03 30.06
N GLY A 216 -0.52 46.27 28.99
CA GLY A 216 0.22 46.35 27.73
C GLY A 216 -0.30 47.42 26.78
N ARG A 217 0.44 47.63 25.69
CA ARG A 217 0.07 48.48 24.56
C ARG A 217 -0.09 47.62 23.31
N VAL A 218 -1.10 47.93 22.50
CA VAL A 218 -1.29 47.26 21.20
C VAL A 218 -0.08 47.55 20.31
N HIS A 219 0.52 46.50 19.78
CA HIS A 219 1.63 46.58 18.85
C HIS A 219 1.09 46.54 17.42
N GLU A 220 1.06 47.69 16.75
CA GLU A 220 0.43 47.84 15.43
C GLU A 220 1.04 46.93 14.35
N GLY A 221 2.36 46.72 14.36
CA GLY A 221 3.03 45.80 13.42
C GLY A 221 2.56 44.35 13.56
N LEU A 222 2.58 43.82 14.79
CA LEU A 222 2.08 42.49 15.11
C LEU A 222 0.58 42.36 14.81
N LEU A 223 -0.22 43.38 15.12
CA LEU A 223 -1.65 43.38 14.80
C LEU A 223 -1.89 43.30 13.29
N ALA A 224 -1.14 44.06 12.50
CA ALA A 224 -1.24 44.05 11.04
C ALA A 224 -0.86 42.69 10.45
N LEU A 225 0.21 42.06 10.95
CA LEU A 225 0.62 40.70 10.54
C LEU A 225 -0.47 39.67 10.86
N LEU A 226 -1.02 39.71 12.08
CA LEU A 226 -2.09 38.81 12.49
C LEU A 226 -3.36 39.00 11.63
N LEU A 227 -3.75 40.23 11.33
CA LEU A 227 -4.91 40.53 10.48
C LEU A 227 -4.70 40.19 9.01
N ALA A 228 -3.45 40.04 8.55
CA ALA A 228 -3.13 39.67 7.18
C ALA A 228 -3.38 38.17 6.87
N GLU A 229 -3.69 37.37 7.90
CA GLU A 229 -4.04 35.96 7.74
C GLU A 229 -5.21 35.77 6.73
N PRO A 230 -5.00 35.00 5.64
CA PRO A 230 -6.02 34.77 4.59
C PRO A 230 -7.41 34.39 5.08
N TYR A 231 -7.51 33.69 6.21
CA TYR A 231 -8.80 33.36 6.82
C TYR A 231 -9.71 34.58 7.03
N TYR A 232 -9.18 35.75 7.44
CA TYR A 232 -10.03 36.92 7.70
C TYR A 232 -10.64 37.50 6.42
N ALA A 233 -9.96 37.36 5.27
CA ALA A 233 -10.45 37.80 3.97
C ALA A 233 -11.56 36.91 3.38
N ALA A 234 -11.65 35.64 3.80
CA ALA A 234 -12.66 34.72 3.30
C ALA A 234 -14.10 35.19 3.60
N ALA A 235 -15.02 34.90 2.66
CA ALA A 235 -16.44 35.21 2.79
C ALA A 235 -17.16 34.20 3.70
N PRO A 236 -18.12 34.64 4.54
CA PRO A 236 -19.00 33.74 5.29
C PRO A 236 -19.95 32.94 4.36
N PRO A 237 -20.35 31.72 4.74
CA PRO A 237 -19.95 31.01 5.96
C PRO A 237 -18.55 30.40 5.83
N LYS A 238 -17.72 30.54 6.87
CA LYS A 238 -16.33 30.04 6.94
C LYS A 238 -16.03 29.44 8.31
N SER A 239 -15.11 28.48 8.36
CA SER A 239 -14.74 27.76 9.57
C SER A 239 -13.24 27.83 9.81
N THR A 240 -12.83 27.74 11.07
CA THR A 240 -11.43 27.62 11.49
C THR A 240 -11.34 26.93 12.85
N GLY A 241 -10.12 26.79 13.36
CA GLY A 241 -9.88 26.11 14.61
C GLY A 241 -8.47 26.29 15.13
N LYS A 242 -8.18 25.54 16.19
CA LYS A 242 -6.88 25.54 16.85
C LYS A 242 -5.80 24.86 16.00
N GLU A 243 -6.18 24.16 14.93
CA GLU A 243 -5.29 23.66 13.89
C GLU A 243 -4.60 24.77 13.08
N LEU A 244 -5.22 25.95 12.95
CA LEU A 244 -4.58 27.14 12.36
C LEU A 244 -4.05 28.06 13.46
N PHE A 245 -4.87 28.36 14.47
CA PHE A 245 -4.54 29.33 15.51
C PHE A 245 -3.98 28.67 16.79
N HIS A 246 -2.81 28.04 16.69
CA HIS A 246 -2.07 27.45 17.81
C HIS A 246 -0.85 28.29 18.26
N GLY A 247 -0.15 27.83 19.31
CA GLY A 247 1.05 28.50 19.83
C GLY A 247 2.17 28.66 18.79
N GLY A 248 2.43 27.62 17.98
CA GLY A 248 3.38 27.72 16.86
C GLY A 248 3.06 28.83 15.85
N TYR A 249 1.79 29.03 15.47
CA TYR A 249 1.39 30.15 14.61
C TYR A 249 1.74 31.50 15.25
N LEU A 250 1.49 31.68 16.56
CA LEU A 250 1.89 32.89 17.27
C LEU A 250 3.41 33.08 17.27
N ASP A 251 4.17 32.01 17.47
CA ASP A 251 5.63 32.05 17.44
C ASP A 251 6.15 32.44 16.05
N ASP A 252 5.53 31.95 14.97
CA ASP A 252 5.87 32.30 13.59
C ASP A 252 5.58 33.78 13.30
N GLN A 253 4.44 34.32 13.76
CA GLN A 253 4.09 35.74 13.59
C GLN A 253 5.05 36.66 14.38
N LEU A 254 5.42 36.26 15.59
CA LEU A 254 6.41 36.99 16.39
C LEU A 254 7.81 36.95 15.75
N ALA A 255 8.20 35.81 15.16
CA ALA A 255 9.45 35.67 14.43
C ALA A 255 9.45 36.51 13.14
N ALA A 256 8.35 36.51 12.39
CA ALA A 256 8.18 37.27 11.15
C ALA A 256 8.20 38.79 11.37
N LEU A 257 7.76 39.26 12.53
CA LEU A 257 7.85 40.68 12.91
C LEU A 257 9.32 41.14 12.99
N GLY A 258 10.24 40.25 13.37
CA GLY A 258 11.69 40.54 13.39
C GLY A 258 12.15 41.45 14.53
N GLU A 259 11.27 41.80 15.48
CA GLU A 259 11.59 42.62 16.65
C GLU A 259 10.96 42.05 17.94
N PRO A 260 11.59 42.23 19.12
CA PRO A 260 11.06 41.71 20.36
C PRO A 260 9.85 42.52 20.84
N VAL A 261 8.74 41.84 21.12
CA VAL A 261 7.52 42.45 21.68
C VAL A 261 7.37 42.07 23.16
N PRO A 262 7.15 43.02 24.09
CA PRO A 262 6.88 42.72 25.48
C PRO A 262 5.65 41.80 25.65
N ALA A 263 5.70 40.88 26.62
CA ALA A 263 4.61 39.91 26.87
C ALA A 263 3.24 40.56 27.03
N ASP A 264 3.17 41.68 27.77
CA ASP A 264 1.92 42.41 28.01
C ASP A 264 1.40 43.05 26.71
N ASP A 265 2.29 43.52 25.84
CA ASP A 265 1.96 44.09 24.53
C ASP A 265 1.46 43.00 23.56
N VAL A 266 2.00 41.78 23.62
CA VAL A 266 1.47 40.63 22.87
C VAL A 266 0.03 40.30 23.31
N LEU A 267 -0.22 40.24 24.62
CA LEU A 267 -1.56 39.97 25.17
C LEU A 267 -2.56 41.09 24.85
N ALA A 268 -2.12 42.35 24.91
CA ALA A 268 -2.91 43.51 24.49
C ALA A 268 -3.26 43.44 22.99
N THR A 269 -2.30 43.06 22.16
CA THR A 269 -2.47 42.92 20.71
C THR A 269 -3.43 41.79 20.33
N LEU A 270 -3.35 40.64 20.99
CA LEU A 270 -4.27 39.51 20.76
C LEU A 270 -5.70 39.81 21.26
N THR A 271 -5.82 40.58 22.34
CA THR A 271 -7.10 41.08 22.84
C THR A 271 -7.73 42.04 21.82
N GLU A 272 -6.92 42.92 21.25
CA GLU A 272 -7.33 43.84 20.19
C GLU A 272 -7.74 43.11 18.91
N LEU A 273 -6.95 42.13 18.45
CA LEU A 273 -7.27 41.28 17.31
C LEU A 273 -8.67 40.67 17.45
N THR A 274 -8.92 40.00 18.58
CA THR A 274 -10.21 39.34 18.86
C THR A 274 -11.35 40.36 18.87
N ALA A 275 -11.15 41.52 19.50
CA ALA A 275 -12.19 42.54 19.55
C ALA A 275 -12.52 43.11 18.16
N ARG A 276 -11.50 43.35 17.33
CA ARG A 276 -11.66 43.89 15.97
C ARG A 276 -12.35 42.91 15.03
N THR A 277 -11.89 41.66 14.98
CA THR A 277 -12.47 40.68 14.05
C THR A 277 -13.94 40.39 14.36
N VAL A 278 -14.31 40.38 15.64
CA VAL A 278 -15.72 40.29 16.07
C VAL A 278 -16.50 41.55 15.71
N ALA A 279 -15.95 42.74 15.96
CA ALA A 279 -16.61 44.00 15.63
C ALA A 279 -16.87 44.12 14.12
N ASP A 280 -15.84 43.87 13.30
CA ASP A 280 -15.94 43.89 11.83
C ASP A 280 -16.99 42.89 11.31
N ALA A 281 -17.08 41.71 11.93
CA ALA A 281 -18.11 40.73 11.61
C ALA A 281 -19.52 41.21 11.98
N CYS A 282 -19.68 41.82 13.15
CA CYS A 282 -20.96 42.42 13.57
C CYS A 282 -21.38 43.56 12.62
N ASP A 283 -20.44 44.44 12.28
CA ASP A 283 -20.68 45.59 11.41
C ASP A 283 -21.03 45.18 9.98
N ARG A 284 -20.33 44.16 9.45
CA ARG A 284 -20.60 43.57 8.13
C ARG A 284 -22.06 43.15 7.96
N HIS A 285 -22.67 42.66 9.03
CA HIS A 285 -24.05 42.18 9.03
C HIS A 285 -25.06 43.19 9.57
N GLY A 286 -24.64 44.42 9.87
CA GLY A 286 -25.54 45.48 10.35
C GLY A 286 -26.29 45.08 11.62
N VAL A 287 -25.69 44.26 12.48
CA VAL A 287 -26.34 43.80 13.71
C VAL A 287 -26.58 44.98 14.63
N THR A 288 -27.67 44.94 15.38
CA THR A 288 -28.06 46.00 16.32
C THR A 288 -27.90 45.59 17.78
N GLU A 289 -27.91 44.28 18.04
CA GLU A 289 -27.66 43.68 19.35
C GLU A 289 -26.83 42.41 19.20
N VAL A 290 -25.84 42.25 20.07
CA VAL A 290 -24.97 41.07 20.16
C VAL A 290 -25.11 40.47 21.54
N ILE A 291 -25.53 39.20 21.61
CA ILE A 291 -25.61 38.43 22.85
C ILE A 291 -24.38 37.54 22.95
N ALA A 292 -23.48 37.89 23.85
CA ALA A 292 -22.21 37.20 24.05
C ALA A 292 -22.28 36.13 25.15
N ALA A 293 -21.70 34.97 24.86
CA ALA A 293 -21.50 33.84 25.76
C ALA A 293 -20.04 33.34 25.69
N GLY A 294 -19.70 32.33 26.50
CA GLY A 294 -18.39 31.67 26.48
C GLY A 294 -17.37 32.26 27.46
N GLY A 295 -16.22 31.59 27.58
CA GLY A 295 -15.19 31.91 28.58
C GLY A 295 -14.60 33.32 28.40
N GLY A 296 -14.47 33.81 27.17
CA GLY A 296 -13.91 35.12 26.86
C GLY A 296 -14.76 36.29 27.37
N VAL A 297 -16.06 36.10 27.60
CA VAL A 297 -16.94 37.12 28.21
C VAL A 297 -16.50 37.44 29.65
N ARG A 298 -15.81 36.51 30.31
CA ARG A 298 -15.27 36.71 31.67
C ARG A 298 -14.05 37.62 31.70
N ASN A 299 -13.41 37.87 30.56
CA ASN A 299 -12.31 38.83 30.46
C ASN A 299 -12.89 40.26 30.35
N PRO A 300 -12.87 41.07 31.44
CA PRO A 300 -13.41 42.42 31.43
C PRO A 300 -12.68 43.34 30.45
N THR A 301 -11.38 43.14 30.21
CA THR A 301 -10.60 43.93 29.23
C THR A 301 -11.10 43.70 27.81
N LEU A 302 -11.27 42.44 27.40
CA LEU A 302 -11.83 42.08 26.09
C LEU A 302 -13.27 42.60 25.93
N ARG A 303 -14.10 42.42 26.97
CA ARG A 303 -15.50 42.89 26.96
C ARG A 303 -15.60 44.41 26.85
N ALA A 304 -14.78 45.14 27.61
CA ALA A 304 -14.71 46.60 27.53
C ALA A 304 -14.28 47.06 26.14
N ARG A 305 -13.30 46.38 25.53
CA ARG A 305 -12.83 46.71 24.18
C ARG A 305 -13.89 46.44 23.11
N LEU A 306 -14.57 45.30 23.17
CA LEU A 306 -15.71 44.99 22.29
C LEU A 306 -16.83 46.02 22.43
N ALA A 307 -17.21 46.38 23.66
CA ALA A 307 -18.22 47.41 23.90
C ALA A 307 -17.80 48.79 23.35
N ALA A 308 -16.51 49.14 23.44
CA ALA A 308 -15.96 50.38 22.89
C ALA A 308 -16.00 50.38 21.35
N LEU A 309 -15.65 49.28 20.69
CA LEU A 309 -15.73 49.17 19.23
C LEU A 309 -17.19 49.14 18.74
N GLY A 310 -18.10 48.51 19.47
CA GLY A 310 -19.53 48.49 19.14
C GLY A 310 -20.30 49.76 19.47
N ALA A 311 -19.71 50.68 20.25
CA ALA A 311 -20.39 51.87 20.75
C ALA A 311 -21.02 52.70 19.62
N GLY A 312 -22.34 52.92 19.72
CA GLY A 312 -23.12 53.65 18.71
C GLY A 312 -23.52 52.84 17.47
N ARG A 313 -23.09 51.57 17.35
CA ARG A 313 -23.39 50.68 16.21
C ARG A 313 -24.24 49.49 16.62
N TRP A 314 -23.86 48.80 17.70
CA TRP A 314 -24.62 47.69 18.27
C TRP A 314 -24.46 47.61 19.78
N ARG A 315 -25.45 47.02 20.45
CA ARG A 315 -25.43 46.83 21.90
C ARG A 315 -24.91 45.43 22.25
N LEU A 316 -23.82 45.37 23.01
CA LEU A 316 -23.34 44.13 23.61
C LEU A 316 -24.13 43.80 24.88
N ARG A 317 -24.61 42.57 25.00
CA ARG A 317 -25.21 41.98 26.21
C ARG A 317 -24.59 40.63 26.47
N THR A 318 -24.65 40.17 27.72
CA THR A 318 -24.17 38.84 28.08
C THR A 318 -25.35 37.90 28.39
N THR A 319 -25.15 36.60 28.24
CA THR A 319 -26.16 35.60 28.67
C THR A 319 -26.47 35.68 30.17
N ASP A 320 -25.52 36.16 30.99
CA ASP A 320 -25.72 36.40 32.42
C ASP A 320 -26.75 37.52 32.69
N GLU A 321 -26.73 38.59 31.90
CA GLU A 321 -27.72 39.68 31.95
C GLU A 321 -29.12 39.25 31.52
N LEU A 322 -29.23 38.09 30.85
CA LEU A 322 -30.48 37.47 30.42
C LEU A 322 -30.98 36.37 31.37
N GLY A 323 -30.27 36.12 32.48
CA GLY A 323 -30.66 35.16 33.51
C GLY A 323 -30.08 33.75 33.37
N CYS A 324 -29.25 33.49 32.34
CA CYS A 324 -28.60 32.21 32.11
C CYS A 324 -27.19 32.19 32.73
N ARG A 325 -27.06 31.79 34.02
CA ARG A 325 -25.77 31.73 34.73
C ARG A 325 -24.96 30.45 34.38
N PRO A 326 -23.68 30.54 33.99
CA PRO A 326 -22.70 29.46 34.13
C PRO A 326 -22.05 29.49 35.53
N ARG A 327 -21.85 28.31 36.18
CA ARG A 327 -21.37 28.20 37.57
C ARG A 327 -19.84 28.40 37.74
N PRO A 328 -19.34 28.80 38.93
CA PRO A 328 -17.92 28.81 39.29
C PRO A 328 -17.48 27.49 39.97
N ARG A 329 -16.22 27.07 39.75
CA ARG A 329 -15.58 25.94 40.44
C ARG A 329 -15.24 26.29 41.91
N LYS A 330 -16.13 25.94 42.86
CA LYS A 330 -15.87 25.30 44.18
C LYS A 330 -17.12 25.31 45.10
N ARG A 331 -17.41 24.13 45.69
CA ARG A 331 -18.29 23.76 46.84
C ARG A 331 -19.80 24.17 46.87
N THR A 332 -20.64 23.12 46.95
CA THR A 332 -21.98 22.97 47.61
C THR A 332 -23.31 23.50 46.99
N ARG A 333 -24.27 22.55 46.88
CA ARG A 333 -25.77 22.51 46.98
C ARG A 333 -26.73 23.47 46.21
N SER A 334 -27.66 22.83 45.46
CA SER A 334 -29.10 23.14 45.20
C SER A 334 -29.58 24.35 44.33
N PRO A 335 -30.83 24.31 43.78
CA PRO A 335 -31.11 24.57 42.35
C PRO A 335 -31.97 25.83 42.05
N CYS A 336 -32.01 26.24 40.77
CA CYS A 336 -33.17 26.88 40.10
C CYS A 336 -32.92 27.07 38.59
N TRP A 337 -33.89 26.70 37.75
CA TRP A 337 -34.59 27.60 36.80
C TRP A 337 -35.86 26.89 36.31
N GLY A 338 -36.99 27.57 36.45
CA GLY A 338 -38.29 27.14 35.96
C GLY A 338 -38.80 28.11 34.88
N GLY A 339 -39.53 27.54 33.92
CA GLY A 339 -40.60 28.22 33.18
C GLY A 339 -40.22 29.23 32.10
N SER A 340 -40.08 28.77 30.86
CA SER A 340 -40.58 29.50 29.68
C SER A 340 -41.02 28.50 28.60
N ARG A 341 -42.23 28.69 28.06
CA ARG A 341 -42.83 27.88 26.98
C ARG A 341 -42.63 28.64 25.67
N GLY A 342 -41.70 28.22 24.82
CA GLY A 342 -41.60 28.69 23.43
C GLY A 342 -42.57 27.94 22.51
N THR A 343 -43.08 28.61 21.47
CA THR A 343 -44.00 28.07 20.44
C THR A 343 -43.39 28.39 19.05
N VAL A 344 -43.48 27.51 18.05
CA VAL A 344 -42.74 27.56 16.76
C VAL A 344 -43.70 27.33 15.58
N CYS A 345 -44.18 28.34 14.87
CA CYS A 345 -45.03 28.12 13.67
C CYS A 345 -44.19 27.78 12.41
N PRO A 346 -44.76 27.10 11.37
CA PRO A 346 -44.00 26.53 10.26
C PRO A 346 -43.90 27.37 8.98
N GLY A 347 -42.85 27.12 8.17
CA GLY A 347 -42.82 27.30 6.70
C GLY A 347 -41.40 27.58 6.13
N PRO A 348 -41.15 27.41 4.81
CA PRO A 348 -41.47 26.31 3.88
C PRO A 348 -40.20 25.49 3.48
N SER A 349 -40.43 24.32 2.87
CA SER A 349 -39.46 23.27 2.49
C SER A 349 -38.39 23.66 1.44
N PRO A 350 -37.18 23.07 1.45
CA PRO A 350 -36.29 22.98 0.28
C PRO A 350 -36.62 21.75 -0.60
N PRO A 351 -36.12 21.67 -1.85
CA PRO A 351 -36.59 20.73 -2.87
C PRO A 351 -36.09 19.28 -2.66
N SER A 352 -36.93 18.33 -3.07
CA SER A 352 -36.73 16.88 -3.00
C SER A 352 -35.64 16.37 -3.96
N PRO A 353 -34.83 15.36 -3.56
CA PRO A 353 -34.35 14.33 -4.48
C PRO A 353 -35.34 13.15 -4.53
N ALA A 354 -35.32 12.40 -5.64
CA ALA A 354 -36.23 11.30 -5.99
C ALA A 354 -36.10 10.06 -5.06
N PRO A 355 -37.09 9.13 -5.05
CA PRO A 355 -37.33 8.25 -3.91
C PRO A 355 -36.48 6.97 -3.91
N PRO A 356 -36.09 6.42 -2.74
CA PRO A 356 -35.66 5.04 -2.64
C PRO A 356 -36.89 4.10 -2.61
N GLY A 357 -36.86 3.06 -3.45
CA GLY A 357 -37.84 1.98 -3.47
C GLY A 357 -37.89 1.19 -2.16
N ARG A 358 -39.06 0.59 -1.91
CA ARG A 358 -39.44 -0.16 -0.70
C ARG A 358 -38.50 -1.32 -0.33
N PRO A 359 -38.47 -1.73 0.96
CA PRO A 359 -37.65 -2.84 1.44
C PRO A 359 -38.30 -4.18 1.07
N PHE A 360 -37.52 -5.10 0.48
CA PHE A 360 -37.95 -6.47 0.26
C PHE A 360 -37.25 -7.43 1.23
N TRP A 361 -38.08 -8.31 1.79
CA TRP A 361 -37.79 -9.34 2.76
C TRP A 361 -36.85 -10.45 2.23
N ALA A 362 -36.21 -11.13 3.19
CA ALA A 362 -35.43 -12.35 3.01
C ALA A 362 -36.10 -13.43 2.14
N PRO A 363 -35.36 -14.17 1.31
CA PRO A 363 -35.81 -15.44 0.76
C PRO A 363 -35.47 -16.60 1.72
N GLY A 364 -36.47 -17.43 2.04
CA GLY A 364 -36.27 -18.74 2.66
C GLY A 364 -35.57 -19.74 1.71
N PRO A 365 -35.27 -20.96 2.20
CA PRO A 365 -34.40 -21.91 1.49
C PRO A 365 -35.13 -22.57 0.31
N PRO A 366 -34.46 -22.80 -0.84
CA PRO A 366 -35.01 -23.63 -1.90
C PRO A 366 -34.76 -25.13 -1.65
N PRO A 367 -35.58 -26.01 -2.24
CA PRO A 367 -35.60 -27.44 -1.95
C PRO A 367 -34.49 -28.19 -2.69
N GLY A 368 -33.94 -29.24 -2.06
CA GLY A 368 -32.84 -30.03 -2.60
C GLY A 368 -33.21 -30.86 -3.84
N PRO A 369 -32.24 -31.10 -4.74
CA PRO A 369 -32.32 -32.17 -5.72
C PRO A 369 -31.52 -33.41 -5.30
N ARG A 370 -32.06 -34.56 -5.69
CA ARG A 370 -31.61 -35.93 -5.42
C ARG A 370 -30.26 -36.26 -6.07
N SER A 371 -29.46 -37.04 -5.37
CA SER A 371 -28.22 -37.68 -5.82
C SER A 371 -28.41 -38.60 -7.05
N PRO A 372 -27.41 -38.67 -7.93
CA PRO A 372 -27.01 -39.92 -8.56
C PRO A 372 -25.68 -40.42 -8.00
N ARG A 373 -25.62 -41.74 -7.83
CA ARG A 373 -24.58 -42.52 -7.15
C ARG A 373 -23.20 -42.35 -7.81
N CYS A 374 -22.21 -41.95 -7.04
CA CYS A 374 -20.80 -42.10 -7.40
C CYS A 374 -20.37 -43.55 -7.10
N ARG A 375 -19.97 -44.30 -8.14
CA ARG A 375 -19.35 -45.62 -8.00
C ARG A 375 -17.93 -45.44 -7.43
N ARG A 376 -17.64 -46.17 -6.36
CA ARG A 376 -16.28 -46.35 -5.81
C ARG A 376 -15.42 -47.11 -6.83
N ILE A 377 -14.24 -46.57 -7.14
CA ILE A 377 -13.11 -47.33 -7.68
C ILE A 377 -12.00 -47.25 -6.63
N ARG A 378 -11.50 -48.41 -6.22
CA ARG A 378 -10.42 -48.58 -5.23
C ARG A 378 -9.05 -48.27 -5.86
N PRO A 379 -8.03 -47.85 -5.09
CA PRO A 379 -6.67 -47.77 -5.58
C PRO A 379 -6.13 -49.18 -5.84
N ALA A 380 -5.49 -49.36 -7.00
CA ALA A 380 -4.67 -50.53 -7.28
C ALA A 380 -3.20 -50.18 -7.00
N ASP A 381 -2.55 -51.09 -6.28
CA ASP A 381 -1.13 -51.10 -5.94
C ASP A 381 -0.24 -50.97 -7.17
N TRP A 382 0.82 -50.16 -7.07
CA TRP A 382 1.98 -50.24 -7.94
C TRP A 382 3.26 -50.30 -7.10
N SER A 383 3.79 -51.51 -7.06
CA SER A 383 5.11 -51.93 -6.58
C SER A 383 6.25 -51.43 -7.48
N SER A 384 7.40 -51.12 -6.86
CA SER A 384 8.74 -50.94 -7.45
C SER A 384 9.12 -52.07 -8.43
N PRO A 385 10.05 -51.92 -9.42
CA PRO A 385 11.53 -51.79 -9.20
C PRO A 385 12.28 -51.16 -10.43
N PRO A 386 13.59 -51.43 -10.76
CA PRO A 386 14.82 -51.61 -9.98
C PRO A 386 16.01 -50.68 -10.39
N ASP A 387 17.05 -50.69 -9.55
CA ASP A 387 18.42 -50.21 -9.82
C ASP A 387 19.10 -50.87 -11.03
N ARG A 388 19.86 -50.07 -11.81
CA ARG A 388 21.08 -50.48 -12.54
C ARG A 388 22.00 -49.29 -12.78
N GLU A 389 23.19 -49.32 -12.18
CA GLU A 389 24.38 -48.58 -12.65
C GLU A 389 24.86 -49.14 -14.00
N PRO A 390 25.63 -48.33 -14.77
CA PRO A 390 26.94 -48.84 -15.14
C PRO A 390 28.09 -47.84 -14.96
N ASP A 391 29.18 -48.43 -14.49
CA ASP A 391 30.57 -48.01 -14.44
C ASP A 391 31.15 -47.60 -15.81
N LEU A 392 31.79 -46.43 -15.90
CA LEU A 392 32.74 -46.09 -16.97
C LEU A 392 33.87 -45.18 -16.44
N GLY A 393 34.93 -45.82 -15.95
CA GLY A 393 36.28 -45.73 -16.51
C GLY A 393 36.86 -44.36 -16.90
N ARG A 394 37.81 -43.88 -16.09
CA ARG A 394 38.76 -42.80 -16.41
C ARG A 394 39.62 -43.12 -17.63
N SER A 395 39.88 -42.12 -18.47
CA SER A 395 41.18 -41.98 -19.14
C SER A 395 41.62 -40.51 -19.13
N THR A 396 42.85 -40.30 -18.67
CA THR A 396 43.56 -39.03 -18.59
C THR A 396 44.54 -38.92 -19.75
N ALA A 397 44.57 -37.77 -20.44
CA ALA A 397 45.74 -37.31 -21.17
C ALA A 397 45.73 -35.77 -21.17
N GLY A 398 46.77 -35.17 -20.56
CA GLY A 398 46.93 -33.72 -20.45
C GLY A 398 47.79 -33.11 -21.55
N LEU A 399 47.99 -31.79 -21.49
CA LEU A 399 49.30 -31.13 -21.39
C LEU A 399 49.18 -29.60 -21.55
N ARG A 400 49.71 -28.91 -20.53
CA ARG A 400 50.55 -27.69 -20.54
C ARG A 400 50.01 -26.39 -21.14
N ALA A 401 49.88 -25.39 -20.25
CA ALA A 401 50.14 -24.00 -20.56
C ALA A 401 51.45 -23.55 -19.89
N VAL A 402 52.24 -22.81 -20.66
CA VAL A 402 53.57 -22.26 -20.38
C VAL A 402 53.42 -20.96 -19.57
N GLY A 403 54.29 -20.73 -18.59
CA GLY A 403 54.34 -19.50 -17.80
C GLY A 403 55.56 -18.63 -18.12
N TRP A 404 55.57 -17.44 -17.47
CA TRP A 404 56.68 -16.60 -16.95
C TRP A 404 56.46 -15.09 -17.26
N PRO A 405 56.99 -14.11 -16.48
CA PRO A 405 56.81 -13.83 -15.03
C PRO A 405 56.82 -12.29 -14.71
N ILE A 406 57.17 -11.90 -13.46
CA ILE A 406 57.61 -10.56 -12.94
C ILE A 406 56.50 -9.77 -12.22
N ASP A 407 56.63 -9.24 -10.99
CA ASP A 407 57.64 -9.30 -9.92
C ASP A 407 57.00 -8.72 -8.65
N SER A 408 57.44 -9.23 -7.51
CA SER A 408 56.99 -8.98 -6.16
C SER A 408 58.13 -8.37 -5.36
N SER A 409 57.99 -7.10 -4.96
CA SER A 409 58.77 -6.50 -3.87
C SER A 409 58.02 -5.22 -3.44
N VAL A 410 57.86 -4.81 -2.18
CA VAL A 410 58.61 -5.04 -0.95
C VAL A 410 57.67 -4.76 0.26
N MET A 411 58.00 -5.38 1.41
CA MET A 411 57.73 -4.98 2.81
C MET A 411 56.68 -5.78 3.59
N SER A 412 57.20 -6.87 4.14
CA SER A 412 56.75 -7.62 5.32
C SER A 412 56.58 -6.77 6.58
N VAL A 413 55.48 -6.96 7.31
CA VAL A 413 55.40 -6.76 8.77
C VAL A 413 54.54 -7.88 9.38
N GLU A 414 55.23 -8.75 10.11
CA GLU A 414 54.83 -9.60 11.26
C GLU A 414 53.62 -10.54 11.18
N GLU A 415 53.94 -11.83 11.03
CA GLU A 415 53.12 -12.97 11.44
C GLU A 415 52.98 -13.01 12.97
N GLY A 416 51.74 -12.95 13.45
CA GLY A 416 51.46 -13.15 14.87
C GLY A 416 49.98 -13.11 15.22
N THR A 417 49.18 -14.07 14.74
CA THR A 417 48.07 -14.70 15.51
C THR A 417 47.39 -15.82 14.71
N ALA A 418 47.37 -17.02 15.31
CA ALA A 418 46.54 -18.21 15.06
C ALA A 418 45.63 -18.28 13.82
N ASN A 419 45.95 -19.22 12.93
CA ASN A 419 45.10 -19.77 11.88
C ASN A 419 43.90 -20.53 12.50
N HIS A 420 42.81 -19.83 12.82
CA HIS A 420 41.50 -20.44 13.05
C HIS A 420 40.79 -20.54 11.70
N GLY A 421 40.44 -21.75 11.26
CA GLY A 421 39.65 -21.92 10.03
C GLY A 421 38.35 -21.13 10.10
N ARG A 422 37.97 -20.47 8.99
CA ARG A 422 36.71 -19.69 8.86
C ARG A 422 35.51 -20.50 9.35
N LEU A 423 34.65 -19.90 10.18
CA LEU A 423 33.50 -20.58 10.80
C LEU A 423 32.49 -21.10 9.77
N LEU A 424 32.26 -20.34 8.70
CA LEU A 424 31.36 -20.69 7.60
C LEU A 424 31.69 -22.05 6.98
N GLY A 425 32.99 -22.37 6.84
CA GLY A 425 33.45 -23.65 6.31
C GLY A 425 33.12 -24.87 7.19
N THR A 426 32.72 -24.64 8.44
CA THR A 426 32.29 -25.68 9.39
C THR A 426 30.78 -25.94 9.38
N VAL A 427 29.98 -25.05 8.76
CA VAL A 427 28.50 -25.17 8.73
C VAL A 427 28.06 -26.10 7.61
N ARG A 428 27.62 -27.31 7.96
CA ARG A 428 27.06 -28.31 7.02
C ARG A 428 25.55 -28.44 7.12
N GLY A 429 24.95 -27.92 8.19
CA GLY A 429 23.49 -27.77 8.29
C GLY A 429 23.04 -26.98 9.53
N PRO A 430 21.72 -26.87 9.76
CA PRO A 430 21.18 -26.05 10.85
C PRO A 430 21.65 -26.45 12.26
N GLN A 431 22.00 -27.73 12.46
CA GLN A 431 22.49 -28.22 13.74
C GLN A 431 23.85 -27.64 14.15
N ASP A 432 24.69 -27.28 13.18
CA ASP A 432 25.98 -26.65 13.46
C ASP A 432 25.76 -25.22 13.95
N VAL A 433 24.85 -24.48 13.30
CA VAL A 433 24.44 -23.13 13.71
C VAL A 433 23.82 -23.12 15.11
N LYS A 434 23.05 -24.16 15.47
CA LYS A 434 22.45 -24.32 16.82
C LYS A 434 23.47 -24.44 17.95
N ARG A 435 24.66 -25.00 17.67
CA ARG A 435 25.71 -25.25 18.67
C ARG A 435 26.60 -24.03 18.91
N MET A 436 26.55 -23.05 18.02
CA MET A 436 27.40 -21.86 18.10
C MET A 436 27.04 -20.97 19.29
N THR A 437 28.06 -20.31 19.86
CA THR A 437 27.87 -19.23 20.83
C THR A 437 27.42 -17.94 20.12
N ALA A 438 27.00 -16.93 20.88
CA ALA A 438 26.61 -15.64 20.31
C ALA A 438 27.76 -15.01 19.51
N GLU A 439 28.98 -15.02 20.06
CA GLU A 439 30.17 -14.45 19.41
C GLU A 439 30.52 -15.19 18.12
N GLN A 440 30.33 -16.51 18.08
CA GLN A 440 30.52 -17.29 16.86
C GLN A 440 29.49 -16.96 15.78
N LEU A 441 28.25 -16.59 16.16
CA LEU A 441 27.22 -16.17 15.21
C LEU A 441 27.53 -14.81 14.60
N ASP A 442 28.09 -13.88 15.37
CA ASP A 442 28.51 -12.57 14.85
C ASP A 442 29.61 -12.74 13.79
N ILE A 443 30.61 -13.59 14.07
CA ILE A 443 31.67 -13.93 13.12
C ILE A 443 31.07 -14.63 11.88
N LEU A 444 30.18 -15.61 12.08
CA LEU A 444 29.52 -16.31 10.97
C LEU A 444 28.70 -15.34 10.09
N ALA A 445 27.98 -14.40 10.68
CA ALA A 445 27.19 -13.41 9.96
C ALA A 445 28.08 -12.53 9.07
N ALA A 446 29.23 -12.07 9.58
CA ALA A 446 30.22 -11.34 8.79
C ALA A 446 30.77 -12.18 7.63
N GLU A 447 31.17 -13.42 7.89
CA GLU A 447 31.68 -14.32 6.85
C GLU A 447 30.62 -14.64 5.77
N ILE A 448 29.35 -14.77 6.14
CA ILE A 448 28.24 -14.97 5.19
C ILE A 448 28.08 -13.75 4.27
N ARG A 449 28.17 -12.52 4.80
CA ARG A 449 28.11 -11.30 3.97
C ARG A 449 29.23 -11.26 2.96
N ASP A 450 30.47 -11.47 3.41
CA ASP A 450 31.65 -11.51 2.54
C ASP A 450 31.49 -12.58 1.45
N PHE A 451 30.98 -13.75 1.82
CA PHE A 451 30.70 -14.83 0.89
C PHE A 451 29.64 -14.45 -0.14
N LEU A 452 28.52 -13.87 0.28
CA LEU A 452 27.44 -13.43 -0.60
C LEU A 452 27.93 -12.38 -1.58
N VAL A 453 28.61 -11.34 -1.12
CA VAL A 453 29.17 -10.29 -2.00
C VAL A 453 30.17 -10.90 -2.99
N ALA A 454 31.09 -11.76 -2.53
CA ALA A 454 32.11 -12.36 -3.39
C ALA A 454 31.55 -13.33 -4.46
N LYS A 455 30.49 -14.09 -4.14
CA LYS A 455 29.89 -15.06 -5.08
C LYS A 455 28.86 -14.40 -5.99
N VAL A 456 27.93 -13.62 -5.45
CA VAL A 456 26.81 -13.02 -6.19
C VAL A 456 27.28 -11.88 -7.09
N SER A 457 28.39 -11.20 -6.78
CA SER A 457 29.03 -10.23 -7.71
C SER A 457 29.48 -10.83 -9.04
N ARG A 458 29.71 -12.14 -9.10
CA ARG A 458 30.14 -12.83 -10.32
C ARG A 458 28.97 -13.40 -11.12
N THR A 459 27.95 -13.89 -10.42
CA THR A 459 26.81 -14.59 -11.04
C THR A 459 25.57 -13.71 -11.22
N GLY A 460 25.52 -12.54 -10.55
CA GLY A 460 24.31 -11.74 -10.40
C GLY A 460 23.29 -12.40 -9.48
N GLY A 461 22.16 -11.74 -9.23
CA GLY A 461 21.08 -12.25 -8.37
C GLY A 461 20.86 -11.40 -7.13
N HIS A 462 20.03 -11.90 -6.20
CA HIS A 462 19.39 -11.07 -5.19
C HIS A 462 20.27 -10.75 -3.98
N VAL A 463 21.33 -9.96 -4.16
CA VAL A 463 22.30 -9.69 -3.07
C VAL A 463 21.71 -8.81 -1.96
N GLY A 464 21.05 -7.69 -2.29
CA GLY A 464 20.51 -6.74 -1.32
C GLY A 464 19.53 -7.34 -0.31
N PRO A 465 18.49 -8.09 -0.73
CA PRO A 465 17.55 -8.77 0.16
C PRO A 465 18.23 -9.76 1.10
N ASN A 466 19.23 -10.51 0.61
CA ASN A 466 19.92 -11.53 1.40
C ASN A 466 20.87 -10.97 2.46
N LEU A 467 21.53 -9.84 2.18
CA LEU A 467 22.35 -9.15 3.16
C LEU A 467 21.53 -8.65 4.36
N GLY A 468 20.26 -8.27 4.12
CA GLY A 468 19.35 -7.78 5.17
C GLY A 468 18.82 -8.86 6.11
N VAL A 469 18.84 -10.13 5.73
CA VAL A 469 18.22 -11.23 6.51
C VAL A 469 19.21 -12.21 7.13
N VAL A 470 20.50 -11.87 7.17
CA VAL A 470 21.55 -12.78 7.66
C VAL A 470 21.27 -13.21 9.11
N GLU A 471 21.18 -12.26 10.04
CA GLU A 471 20.92 -12.52 11.45
C GLU A 471 19.55 -13.16 11.68
N LEU A 472 18.51 -12.62 11.03
CA LEU A 472 17.15 -13.17 11.09
C LEU A 472 17.12 -14.66 10.72
N THR A 473 17.80 -15.03 9.62
CA THR A 473 17.84 -16.41 9.15
C THR A 473 18.63 -17.31 10.10
N LEU A 474 19.74 -16.83 10.65
CA LEU A 474 20.51 -17.56 11.66
C LEU A 474 19.67 -17.83 12.91
N ALA A 475 18.99 -16.80 13.43
CA ALA A 475 18.11 -16.93 14.60
C ALA A 475 16.96 -17.92 14.35
N MET A 476 16.33 -17.87 13.17
CA MET A 476 15.30 -18.85 12.78
C MET A 476 15.83 -20.28 12.81
N HIS A 477 16.99 -20.54 12.22
CA HIS A 477 17.59 -21.88 12.21
C HIS A 477 18.10 -22.32 13.59
N ARG A 478 18.27 -21.42 14.55
CA ARG A 478 18.54 -21.76 15.95
C ARG A 478 17.29 -22.16 16.73
N VAL A 479 16.16 -21.53 16.45
CA VAL A 479 14.89 -21.75 17.17
C VAL A 479 14.06 -22.91 16.58
N PHE A 480 14.04 -23.06 15.27
CA PHE A 480 13.24 -24.08 14.57
C PHE A 480 14.09 -25.26 14.11
N ASP A 481 13.48 -26.45 14.05
CA ASP A 481 14.15 -27.69 13.66
C ASP A 481 13.89 -28.01 12.18
N SER A 482 14.46 -27.25 11.25
CA SER A 482 14.33 -27.55 9.82
C SER A 482 15.11 -28.84 9.45
N PRO A 483 14.57 -29.76 8.60
CA PRO A 483 13.34 -29.64 7.80
C PRO A 483 12.07 -30.18 8.49
N ARG A 484 12.15 -30.62 9.75
CA ARG A 484 10.96 -31.05 10.51
C ARG A 484 9.98 -29.89 10.67
N ASP A 485 10.41 -28.79 11.25
CA ASP A 485 9.69 -27.51 11.22
C ASP A 485 9.83 -26.93 9.79
N ARG A 486 8.74 -26.43 9.21
CA ARG A 486 8.74 -25.91 7.84
C ARG A 486 8.99 -24.41 7.84
N LEU A 487 10.04 -23.98 7.14
CA LEU A 487 10.36 -22.58 6.92
C LEU A 487 10.00 -22.23 5.47
N LEU A 488 9.02 -21.35 5.29
CA LEU A 488 8.47 -20.97 4.00
C LEU A 488 8.91 -19.56 3.69
N PHE A 489 9.65 -19.35 2.61
CA PHE A 489 10.10 -18.03 2.19
C PHE A 489 9.20 -17.50 1.09
N ASP A 490 8.47 -16.41 1.36
CA ASP A 490 7.66 -15.73 0.36
C ASP A 490 8.56 -15.09 -0.71
N THR A 491 8.14 -15.17 -1.98
CA THR A 491 8.94 -14.78 -3.17
C THR A 491 10.24 -15.59 -3.34
N GLY A 492 10.83 -16.15 -2.29
CA GLY A 492 12.02 -17.00 -2.30
C GLY A 492 13.36 -16.28 -2.52
N HIS A 493 13.35 -15.07 -3.08
CA HIS A 493 14.57 -14.31 -3.41
C HIS A 493 15.47 -14.00 -2.19
N GLN A 494 14.92 -13.95 -0.98
CA GLN A 494 15.63 -13.71 0.29
C GLN A 494 16.09 -15.00 1.01
N ALA A 495 16.34 -16.08 0.27
CA ALA A 495 16.66 -17.40 0.84
C ALA A 495 18.11 -17.87 0.62
N TYR A 496 19.05 -17.03 0.16
CA TYR A 496 20.46 -17.43 -0.02
C TYR A 496 21.13 -17.76 1.31
N VAL A 497 20.89 -16.97 2.35
CA VAL A 497 21.40 -17.28 3.70
C VAL A 497 20.84 -18.63 4.16
N HIS A 498 19.56 -18.89 3.90
CA HIS A 498 18.93 -20.17 4.19
C HIS A 498 19.62 -21.33 3.45
N LYS A 499 19.92 -21.18 2.15
CA LYS A 499 20.68 -22.18 1.37
C LYS A 499 22.08 -22.42 1.94
N ILE A 500 22.80 -21.36 2.32
CA ILE A 500 24.14 -21.42 2.91
C ILE A 500 24.14 -22.26 4.19
N VAL A 501 23.23 -21.98 5.13
CA VAL A 501 23.19 -22.65 6.44
C VAL A 501 22.49 -24.01 6.43
N THR A 502 21.97 -24.41 5.27
CA THR A 502 21.43 -25.76 5.00
C THR A 502 22.35 -26.58 4.09
N GLY A 503 23.65 -26.24 4.08
CA GLY A 503 24.70 -27.08 3.49
C GLY A 503 25.00 -26.86 2.01
N ARG A 504 24.40 -25.83 1.37
CA ARG A 504 24.49 -25.63 -0.10
C ARG A 504 25.51 -24.58 -0.53
N GLN A 505 26.49 -24.27 0.30
CA GLN A 505 27.49 -23.23 0.05
C GLN A 505 28.31 -23.50 -1.24
N GLU A 506 28.69 -24.74 -1.48
CA GLU A 506 29.55 -25.14 -2.60
C GLU A 506 28.89 -24.91 -3.97
N GLY A 507 27.55 -24.84 -4.03
CA GLY A 507 26.81 -24.63 -5.27
C GLY A 507 26.73 -23.17 -5.75
N PHE A 508 27.16 -22.19 -4.93
CA PHE A 508 26.98 -20.76 -5.25
C PHE A 508 27.81 -20.29 -6.45
N ASP A 509 28.87 -20.99 -6.84
CA ASP A 509 29.63 -20.69 -8.05
C ASP A 509 28.80 -20.85 -9.34
N LYS A 510 27.71 -21.63 -9.27
CA LYS A 510 26.76 -21.84 -10.38
C LYS A 510 25.36 -21.34 -10.05
N LEU A 511 25.21 -20.42 -9.09
CA LEU A 511 23.91 -19.84 -8.74
C LEU A 511 23.25 -19.20 -9.97
N ARG A 512 21.98 -19.53 -10.22
CA ARG A 512 21.14 -19.10 -11.36
C ARG A 512 21.68 -19.50 -12.74
N GLN A 513 22.68 -20.39 -12.78
CA GLN A 513 23.22 -20.93 -14.02
C GLN A 513 22.66 -22.34 -14.28
N ARG A 514 22.67 -22.74 -15.56
CA ARG A 514 22.19 -24.05 -15.99
C ARG A 514 22.84 -25.18 -15.20
N GLY A 515 22.01 -26.05 -14.63
CA GLY A 515 22.46 -27.19 -13.81
C GLY A 515 23.11 -26.81 -12.48
N GLY A 516 23.03 -25.54 -12.07
CA GLY A 516 23.46 -25.07 -10.76
C GLY A 516 22.27 -24.74 -9.85
N LEU A 517 22.55 -24.11 -8.71
CA LEU A 517 21.51 -23.73 -7.74
C LEU A 517 20.54 -22.70 -8.32
N SER A 518 19.26 -22.86 -8.05
CA SER A 518 18.20 -21.89 -8.31
C SER A 518 18.41 -20.63 -7.48
N GLY A 519 17.96 -19.50 -8.04
CA GLY A 519 17.83 -18.24 -7.31
C GLY A 519 16.74 -18.24 -6.24
N TYR A 520 15.93 -19.30 -6.17
CA TYR A 520 14.77 -19.45 -5.29
C TYR A 520 14.85 -20.81 -4.55
N PRO A 521 14.07 -21.03 -3.48
CA PRO A 521 13.98 -22.34 -2.87
C PRO A 521 13.55 -23.41 -3.89
N SER A 522 14.06 -24.63 -3.75
CA SER A 522 13.81 -25.74 -4.68
C SER A 522 13.87 -27.07 -3.90
N GLN A 523 12.80 -27.86 -3.95
CA GLN A 523 12.74 -29.17 -3.32
C GLN A 523 13.71 -30.15 -3.98
N ALA A 524 13.96 -29.99 -5.28
CA ALA A 524 14.99 -30.75 -5.99
C ALA A 524 16.41 -30.48 -5.44
N GLU A 525 16.63 -29.34 -4.78
CA GLU A 525 17.91 -28.99 -4.16
C GLU A 525 17.99 -29.35 -2.68
N SER A 526 16.85 -29.39 -1.96
CA SER A 526 16.86 -29.56 -0.52
C SER A 526 15.49 -29.85 0.10
N ASP A 527 15.46 -30.77 1.07
CA ASP A 527 14.29 -31.04 1.94
C ASP A 527 13.87 -29.83 2.81
N HIS A 528 14.75 -28.84 2.91
CA HIS A 528 14.52 -27.60 3.65
C HIS A 528 13.64 -26.59 2.88
N ASP A 529 13.52 -26.75 1.56
CA ASP A 529 12.79 -25.86 0.68
C ASP A 529 11.39 -26.45 0.37
N LEU A 530 10.39 -25.61 0.13
CA LEU A 530 9.02 -26.05 -0.21
C LEU A 530 8.37 -25.25 -1.34
N ILE A 531 8.45 -23.92 -1.27
CA ILE A 531 7.86 -23.02 -2.25
C ILE A 531 8.89 -22.74 -3.34
N GLU A 532 8.66 -23.24 -4.55
CA GLU A 532 9.63 -23.14 -5.66
C GLU A 532 9.34 -22.00 -6.64
N ASN A 533 8.16 -21.40 -6.53
CA ASN A 533 7.82 -20.24 -7.32
C ASN A 533 8.23 -18.94 -6.62
N SER A 534 8.36 -17.90 -7.41
CA SER A 534 8.83 -16.59 -6.99
C SER A 534 7.72 -15.55 -6.86
N HIS A 535 6.46 -15.92 -7.14
CA HIS A 535 5.38 -14.96 -7.06
C HIS A 535 5.11 -14.64 -5.59
N ALA A 536 4.96 -13.35 -5.29
CA ALA A 536 4.78 -12.88 -3.93
C ALA A 536 3.39 -13.22 -3.35
N SER A 537 3.30 -13.07 -2.03
CA SER A 537 2.08 -13.12 -1.23
C SER A 537 1.43 -14.51 -1.12
N THR A 538 2.19 -15.59 -1.38
CA THR A 538 1.66 -16.97 -1.36
C THR A 538 2.01 -17.72 -0.08
N ALA A 539 3.09 -17.36 0.60
CA ALA A 539 3.64 -18.16 1.70
C ALA A 539 2.66 -18.33 2.86
N LEU A 540 1.81 -17.33 3.13
CA LEU A 540 0.79 -17.41 4.18
C LEU A 540 -0.29 -18.45 3.85
N SER A 541 -0.73 -18.54 2.60
CA SER A 541 -1.69 -19.55 2.14
C SER A 541 -1.10 -20.96 2.22
N TYR A 542 0.17 -21.13 1.84
CA TYR A 542 0.89 -22.40 2.04
C TYR A 542 0.99 -22.74 3.53
N ALA A 543 1.29 -21.75 4.37
CA ALA A 543 1.45 -21.94 5.80
C ALA A 543 0.15 -22.37 6.48
N ASP A 544 -0.97 -21.72 6.13
CA ASP A 544 -2.31 -22.05 6.58
C ASP A 544 -2.68 -23.50 6.22
N GLY A 545 -2.47 -23.89 4.96
CA GLY A 545 -2.72 -25.26 4.48
C GLY A 545 -1.88 -26.31 5.23
N LEU A 546 -0.59 -26.05 5.44
CA LEU A 546 0.30 -26.96 6.17
C LEU A 546 -0.06 -27.05 7.66
N ALA A 547 -0.39 -25.94 8.31
CA ALA A 547 -0.79 -25.92 9.71
C ALA A 547 -2.07 -26.74 9.93
N LYS A 548 -3.06 -26.58 9.04
CA LYS A 548 -4.29 -27.40 9.02
C LYS A 548 -3.98 -28.88 8.82
N ALA A 549 -3.10 -29.22 7.87
CA ALA A 549 -2.71 -30.60 7.60
C ALA A 549 -2.04 -31.27 8.81
N TYR A 550 -1.18 -30.55 9.55
CA TYR A 550 -0.51 -31.09 10.73
C TYR A 550 -1.46 -31.26 11.91
N ALA A 551 -2.38 -30.31 12.11
CA ALA A 551 -3.43 -30.44 13.11
C ALA A 551 -4.29 -31.69 12.87
N LEU A 552 -4.73 -31.92 11.63
CA LEU A 552 -5.52 -33.11 11.26
C LEU A 552 -4.76 -34.43 11.43
N ARG A 553 -3.43 -34.41 11.27
CA ARG A 553 -2.56 -35.59 11.45
C ARG A 553 -2.08 -35.78 12.90
N GLY A 554 -2.43 -34.87 13.81
CA GLY A 554 -1.94 -34.89 15.19
C GLY A 554 -0.43 -34.61 15.32
N GLU A 555 0.19 -34.01 14.30
CA GLU A 555 1.63 -33.71 14.29
C GLU A 555 1.92 -32.42 15.06
N LYS A 556 2.78 -32.52 16.10
CA LYS A 556 3.24 -31.34 16.85
C LYS A 556 4.55 -30.82 16.26
N ARG A 557 4.43 -29.92 15.29
CA ARG A 557 5.55 -29.21 14.64
C ARG A 557 5.13 -27.81 14.18
N SER A 558 6.12 -26.95 13.95
CA SER A 558 5.91 -25.55 13.62
C SER A 558 5.89 -25.33 12.12
N VAL A 559 5.04 -24.40 11.68
CA VAL A 559 5.10 -23.81 10.34
C VAL A 559 5.47 -22.35 10.51
N VAL A 560 6.50 -21.91 9.79
CA VAL A 560 7.01 -20.54 9.84
C VAL A 560 6.98 -19.97 8.44
N ALA A 561 6.25 -18.88 8.23
CA ALA A 561 6.22 -18.14 6.97
C ALA A 561 7.01 -16.84 7.11
N VAL A 562 7.99 -16.63 6.24
CA VAL A 562 8.78 -15.40 6.15
C VAL A 562 8.23 -14.58 4.99
N VAL A 563 7.63 -13.43 5.29
CA VAL A 563 6.98 -12.55 4.32
C VAL A 563 7.61 -11.15 4.43
N GLY A 564 7.92 -10.55 3.29
CA GLY A 564 8.41 -9.15 3.25
C GLY A 564 7.27 -8.15 3.44
N ASP A 565 7.56 -6.93 3.89
CA ASP A 565 6.59 -5.84 3.98
C ASP A 565 5.92 -5.54 2.63
N GLY A 566 6.68 -5.59 1.53
CA GLY A 566 6.14 -5.48 0.18
C GLY A 566 5.13 -6.59 -0.17
N ALA A 567 5.45 -7.84 0.15
CA ALA A 567 4.56 -8.98 -0.14
C ALA A 567 3.27 -8.95 0.69
N LEU A 568 3.28 -8.36 1.89
CA LEU A 568 2.06 -8.15 2.69
C LEU A 568 1.07 -7.17 2.05
N THR A 569 1.48 -6.38 1.06
CA THR A 569 0.55 -5.51 0.31
C THR A 569 -0.36 -6.30 -0.63
N GLY A 570 -0.01 -7.53 -0.99
CA GLY A 570 -0.78 -8.34 -1.92
C GLY A 570 -2.05 -8.93 -1.32
N GLY A 571 -3.14 -8.95 -2.10
CA GLY A 571 -4.47 -9.37 -1.65
C GLY A 571 -4.51 -10.78 -1.05
N MET A 572 -3.79 -11.73 -1.65
CA MET A 572 -3.74 -13.12 -1.16
C MET A 572 -3.17 -13.25 0.25
N CYS A 573 -2.24 -12.36 0.65
CA CYS A 573 -1.76 -12.33 2.04
C CYS A 573 -2.89 -11.97 3.01
N TRP A 574 -3.75 -11.03 2.65
CA TRP A 574 -4.88 -10.60 3.49
C TRP A 574 -5.99 -11.64 3.56
N GLU A 575 -6.29 -12.29 2.44
CA GLU A 575 -7.19 -13.44 2.40
C GLU A 575 -6.70 -14.55 3.33
N ALA A 576 -5.40 -14.86 3.28
CA ALA A 576 -4.77 -15.85 4.15
C ALA A 576 -4.78 -15.43 5.62
N LEU A 577 -4.40 -14.19 5.95
CA LEU A 577 -4.41 -13.66 7.32
C LEU A 577 -5.81 -13.75 7.95
N ASN A 578 -6.84 -13.38 7.21
CA ASN A 578 -8.22 -13.48 7.66
C ASN A 578 -8.63 -14.94 7.99
N ASN A 579 -8.14 -15.91 7.22
CA ASN A 579 -8.40 -17.32 7.48
C ASN A 579 -7.56 -17.87 8.65
N ILE A 580 -6.28 -17.49 8.74
CA ILE A 580 -5.36 -17.90 9.80
C ILE A 580 -5.87 -17.43 11.18
N ALA A 581 -6.36 -16.20 11.26
CA ALA A 581 -6.94 -15.58 12.44
C ALA A 581 -7.99 -16.47 13.15
N THR A 582 -8.84 -17.15 12.38
CA THR A 582 -9.95 -17.95 12.92
C THR A 582 -9.61 -19.43 13.10
N ALA A 583 -8.56 -19.91 12.45
CA ALA A 583 -8.20 -21.33 12.43
C ALA A 583 -7.59 -21.83 13.76
N GLY A 584 -6.91 -20.94 14.51
CA GLY A 584 -6.30 -21.25 15.81
C GLY A 584 -5.11 -22.23 15.78
N ASN A 585 -4.68 -22.67 14.59
CA ASN A 585 -3.56 -23.60 14.45
C ASN A 585 -2.21 -22.92 14.79
N PRO A 586 -1.23 -23.64 15.38
CA PRO A 586 0.09 -23.10 15.62
C PRO A 586 0.81 -22.72 14.30
N LEU A 587 1.10 -21.43 14.14
CA LEU A 587 1.72 -20.87 12.94
C LEU A 587 2.49 -19.60 13.32
N VAL A 588 3.72 -19.47 12.84
CA VAL A 588 4.53 -18.25 13.06
C VAL A 588 4.69 -17.51 11.74
N ILE A 589 4.31 -16.24 11.70
CA ILE A 589 4.48 -15.35 10.56
C ILE A 589 5.60 -14.39 10.90
N VAL A 590 6.75 -14.52 10.25
CA VAL A 590 7.87 -13.59 10.36
C VAL A 590 7.71 -12.53 9.29
N VAL A 591 7.42 -11.29 9.70
CA VAL A 591 7.39 -10.14 8.81
C VAL A 591 8.79 -9.54 8.77
N ASN A 592 9.45 -9.67 7.62
CA ASN A 592 10.72 -9.03 7.33
C ASN A 592 10.44 -7.63 6.77
N ASP A 593 10.46 -6.62 7.64
CA ASP A 593 10.17 -5.25 7.28
C ASP A 593 11.45 -4.45 7.06
N ASN A 594 11.76 -4.17 5.79
CA ASN A 594 12.89 -3.33 5.40
C ASN A 594 12.47 -2.02 4.71
N GLY A 595 11.15 -1.80 4.59
CA GLY A 595 10.56 -0.64 3.94
C GLY A 595 10.65 -0.61 2.43
N ARG A 596 11.01 -1.71 1.78
CA ARG A 596 11.18 -1.77 0.33
C ARG A 596 10.69 -3.10 -0.27
N SER A 597 10.15 -2.99 -1.48
CA SER A 597 10.03 -4.07 -2.46
C SER A 597 11.17 -3.94 -3.49
N TYR A 598 10.86 -3.74 -4.79
CA TYR A 598 11.76 -3.15 -5.77
C TYR A 598 11.96 -1.65 -5.48
N SER A 599 10.86 -0.91 -5.30
CA SER A 599 10.78 0.49 -4.87
C SER A 599 10.41 0.61 -3.38
N PRO A 600 10.41 1.81 -2.75
CA PRO A 600 9.86 1.98 -1.39
C PRO A 600 8.47 1.36 -1.28
N THR A 601 8.20 0.62 -0.20
CA THR A 601 6.89 -0.03 -0.04
C THR A 601 5.83 1.05 0.18
N ILE A 602 4.73 0.94 -0.55
CA ILE A 602 3.65 1.94 -0.55
C ILE A 602 2.32 1.36 -0.06
N GLY A 603 1.43 2.25 0.36
CA GLY A 603 0.09 1.93 0.83
C GLY A 603 -0.03 2.06 2.35
N GLY A 604 -1.26 2.20 2.85
CA GLY A 604 -1.51 2.51 4.27
C GLY A 604 -0.94 1.47 5.26
N LEU A 605 -0.80 0.20 4.83
CA LEU A 605 -0.10 -0.83 5.60
C LEU A 605 1.41 -0.56 5.71
N ALA A 606 2.04 -0.15 4.61
CA ALA A 606 3.46 0.16 4.55
C ALA A 606 3.79 1.37 5.42
N ASP A 607 2.93 2.38 5.42
CA ASP A 607 3.04 3.56 6.28
C ASP A 607 2.89 3.18 7.76
N HIS A 608 1.93 2.29 8.06
CA HIS A 608 1.75 1.75 9.40
C HIS A 608 3.02 1.01 9.86
N LEU A 609 3.54 0.06 9.07
CA LEU A 609 4.78 -0.66 9.39
C LEU A 609 5.98 0.29 9.52
N SER A 610 6.11 1.30 8.64
CA SER A 610 7.16 2.33 8.71
C SER A 610 7.09 3.15 10.00
N SER A 611 5.89 3.48 10.49
CA SER A 611 5.70 4.15 11.77
C SER A 611 6.21 3.32 12.96
N LEU A 612 6.18 1.98 12.85
CA LEU A 612 6.72 1.07 13.86
C LEU A 612 8.25 1.04 13.84
N ARG A 613 8.89 1.23 12.68
CA ARG A 613 10.38 1.26 12.56
C ARG A 613 11.02 2.46 13.25
N LEU A 614 10.33 3.59 13.34
CA LEU A 614 10.88 4.87 13.82
C LEU A 614 11.07 4.95 15.34
N ASN A 615 11.03 3.82 16.05
CA ASN A 615 11.21 3.76 17.51
C ASN A 615 12.42 2.93 18.04
N PRO A 616 13.66 3.03 17.51
CA PRO A 616 14.80 2.24 18.04
C PRO A 616 15.41 2.78 19.34
N GLY A 617 14.99 3.96 19.82
CA GLY A 617 15.65 4.67 20.93
C GLY A 617 15.33 4.13 22.33
N TYR A 618 14.35 3.24 22.49
CA TYR A 618 13.78 2.90 23.79
C TYR A 618 14.56 1.82 24.56
N GLU A 619 15.17 0.85 23.88
CA GLU A 619 15.92 -0.23 24.55
C GLU A 619 17.22 0.26 25.22
N LYS A 620 17.93 1.21 24.58
CA LYS A 620 19.11 1.85 25.19
C LYS A 620 18.78 2.63 26.46
N VAL A 621 17.60 3.25 26.52
CA VAL A 621 17.13 3.98 27.72
C VAL A 621 16.78 3.00 28.84
N LEU A 622 16.16 1.86 28.52
CA LEU A 622 15.82 0.83 29.49
C LEU A 622 17.06 0.13 30.08
N ASP A 623 18.09 -0.12 29.29
CA ASP A 623 19.33 -0.73 29.80
C ASP A 623 20.16 0.24 30.63
N THR A 624 20.16 1.53 30.28
CA THR A 624 20.76 2.60 31.12
C THR A 624 20.05 2.69 32.49
N VAL A 625 18.73 2.52 32.52
CA VAL A 625 17.94 2.50 33.77
C VAL A 625 18.22 1.23 34.59
N LYS A 626 18.41 0.07 33.95
CA LYS A 626 18.79 -1.18 34.65
C LYS A 626 20.20 -1.10 35.26
N GLU A 627 21.17 -0.53 34.56
CA GLU A 627 22.53 -0.33 35.09
C GLU A 627 22.56 0.68 36.24
N ALA A 628 21.75 1.75 36.17
CA ALA A 628 21.60 2.72 37.25
C ALA A 628 20.92 2.11 38.50
N LEU A 629 19.99 1.16 38.32
CA LEU A 629 19.32 0.47 39.42
C LEU A 629 20.18 -0.62 40.07
N GLY A 630 21.15 -1.19 39.36
CA GLY A 630 22.05 -2.25 39.86
C GLY A 630 23.12 -1.78 40.86
N SER A 631 23.34 -0.47 40.99
CA SER A 631 24.47 0.09 41.76
C SER A 631 24.09 0.71 43.11
N THR A 632 22.85 0.57 43.58
CA THR A 632 22.39 1.20 44.83
C THR A 632 22.16 0.18 45.96
N PRO A 633 22.96 0.18 47.05
CA PRO A 633 22.73 -0.68 48.20
C PRO A 633 21.62 -0.13 49.10
N LEU A 634 20.69 -1.00 49.52
CA LEU A 634 19.59 -0.80 50.50
C LEU A 634 18.34 -0.02 50.05
N VAL A 635 17.40 -0.66 49.32
CA VAL A 635 15.93 -0.56 49.59
C VAL A 635 15.23 -1.82 49.05
N GLY A 636 15.01 -2.82 49.92
CA GLY A 636 14.37 -4.09 49.55
C GLY A 636 12.92 -4.18 49.99
N LYS A 637 12.01 -4.28 49.02
CA LYS A 637 10.59 -4.77 49.03
C LYS A 637 9.51 -3.82 48.49
N PRO A 638 9.46 -2.50 48.77
CA PRO A 638 8.42 -1.63 48.19
C PRO A 638 8.63 -1.33 46.70
N MET A 639 9.90 -1.36 46.27
CA MET A 639 10.29 -1.01 44.91
C MET A 639 9.97 -2.12 43.89
N TYR A 640 9.80 -3.37 44.35
CA TYR A 640 9.56 -4.52 43.47
C TYR A 640 8.09 -4.58 42.98
N GLU A 641 7.13 -4.13 43.79
CA GLU A 641 5.71 -4.06 43.41
C GLU A 641 5.40 -2.83 42.54
N VAL A 642 6.05 -1.69 42.81
CA VAL A 642 5.97 -0.49 41.96
C VAL A 642 6.57 -0.78 40.58
N LEU A 643 7.70 -1.49 40.52
CA LEU A 643 8.26 -1.91 39.23
C LEU A 643 7.32 -2.85 38.47
N HIS A 644 6.57 -3.72 39.16
CA HIS A 644 5.65 -4.65 38.50
C HIS A 644 4.38 -3.97 37.97
N ALA A 645 3.85 -2.96 38.68
CA ALA A 645 2.71 -2.15 38.25
C ALA A 645 3.09 -1.20 37.10
N VAL A 646 4.29 -0.61 37.14
CA VAL A 646 4.85 0.18 36.04
C VAL A 646 5.14 -0.70 34.82
N LYS A 647 5.63 -1.94 34.99
CA LYS A 647 5.86 -2.89 33.89
C LYS A 647 4.56 -3.38 33.23
N LYS A 648 3.43 -3.36 33.95
CA LYS A 648 2.10 -3.75 33.44
C LYS A 648 1.40 -2.57 32.75
N GLY A 649 1.44 -1.37 33.34
CA GLY A 649 0.91 -0.14 32.75
C GLY A 649 1.72 0.40 31.56
N ILE A 650 3.03 0.11 31.49
CA ILE A 650 3.87 0.37 30.31
C ILE A 650 3.63 -0.69 29.23
N LYS A 651 3.41 -1.97 29.57
CA LYS A 651 3.09 -2.99 28.55
C LYS A 651 1.80 -2.69 27.80
N ASP A 652 0.78 -2.21 28.49
CA ASP A 652 -0.52 -1.89 27.89
C ASP A 652 -0.50 -0.52 27.16
N ALA A 653 0.52 0.32 27.41
CA ALA A 653 0.75 1.61 26.77
C ALA A 653 1.79 1.58 25.62
N VAL A 654 2.47 0.46 25.38
CA VAL A 654 3.64 0.33 24.49
C VAL A 654 3.47 -0.84 23.50
N ALA A 655 2.23 -1.16 23.12
CA ALA A 655 1.93 -2.16 22.09
C ALA A 655 1.33 -1.48 20.85
N PRO A 656 2.13 -1.18 19.82
CA PRO A 656 1.66 -0.76 18.49
C PRO A 656 0.96 -1.89 17.70
N GLN A 657 0.36 -2.84 18.41
CA GLN A 657 0.08 -4.20 17.95
C GLN A 657 -1.36 -4.37 17.42
N ALA A 658 -2.17 -3.30 17.47
CA ALA A 658 -3.62 -3.36 17.36
C ALA A 658 -4.16 -3.91 16.03
N MET A 659 -3.56 -3.60 14.87
CA MET A 659 -4.17 -4.03 13.59
C MET A 659 -4.25 -5.56 13.45
N PHE A 660 -3.16 -6.28 13.77
CA PHE A 660 -3.16 -7.73 13.69
C PHE A 660 -3.81 -8.40 14.91
N GLU A 661 -3.73 -7.76 16.08
CA GLU A 661 -4.40 -8.23 17.29
C GLU A 661 -5.92 -8.09 17.22
N ASP A 662 -6.44 -7.06 16.53
CA ASP A 662 -7.87 -6.87 16.25
C ASP A 662 -8.41 -7.96 15.30
N LEU A 663 -7.55 -8.51 14.42
CA LEU A 663 -7.86 -9.73 13.66
C LEU A 663 -7.81 -10.99 14.53
N GLY A 664 -7.37 -10.92 15.79
CA GLY A 664 -7.21 -12.06 16.68
C GLY A 664 -5.87 -12.80 16.52
N ILE A 665 -4.89 -12.19 15.85
CA ILE A 665 -3.55 -12.76 15.68
C ILE A 665 -2.61 -12.09 16.68
N LYS A 666 -1.96 -12.90 17.52
CA LYS A 666 -0.97 -12.37 18.47
C LYS A 666 0.19 -11.74 17.71
N TYR A 667 0.70 -10.63 18.19
CA TYR A 667 1.79 -9.92 17.55
C TYR A 667 2.98 -9.71 18.51
N VAL A 668 4.19 -9.82 17.99
CA VAL A 668 5.45 -9.71 18.72
C VAL A 668 6.42 -8.84 17.90
N GLY A 669 6.83 -7.71 18.44
CA GLY A 669 7.70 -6.75 17.78
C GLY A 669 7.15 -5.32 17.80
N PRO A 670 7.74 -4.37 17.05
CA PRO A 670 8.92 -4.57 16.18
C PRO A 670 10.17 -4.99 16.97
N VAL A 671 11.00 -5.84 16.39
CA VAL A 671 12.29 -6.31 16.94
C VAL A 671 13.39 -5.99 15.93
N ASP A 672 14.56 -5.56 16.38
CA ASP A 672 15.72 -5.39 15.48
C ASP A 672 16.09 -6.75 14.86
N GLY A 673 15.92 -6.87 13.54
CA GLY A 673 16.21 -8.08 12.78
C GLY A 673 17.70 -8.40 12.67
N HIS A 674 18.58 -7.50 13.11
CA HIS A 674 20.03 -7.67 13.20
C HIS A 674 20.54 -7.99 14.62
N ASP A 675 19.65 -8.07 15.61
CA ASP A 675 19.96 -8.54 16.96
C ASP A 675 19.52 -10.01 17.10
N VAL A 676 20.49 -10.93 16.98
CA VAL A 676 20.24 -12.38 17.05
C VAL A 676 19.59 -12.79 18.38
N PRO A 677 20.11 -12.42 19.57
CA PRO A 677 19.44 -12.69 20.84
C PRO A 677 17.99 -12.22 20.93
N ALA A 678 17.70 -10.99 20.48
CA ALA A 678 16.36 -10.41 20.54
C ALA A 678 15.38 -11.18 19.64
N ILE A 679 15.78 -11.48 18.40
CA ILE A 679 14.97 -12.27 17.47
C ILE A 679 14.76 -13.69 17.96
N GLU A 680 15.80 -14.36 18.49
CA GLU A 680 15.64 -15.69 19.07
C GLU A 680 14.61 -15.71 20.20
N SER A 681 14.66 -14.72 21.09
CA SER A 681 13.70 -14.58 22.19
C SER A 681 12.27 -14.44 21.66
N ALA A 682 12.05 -13.57 20.66
CA ALA A 682 10.75 -13.36 20.03
C ALA A 682 10.23 -14.63 19.33
N LEU A 683 11.07 -15.31 18.55
CA LEU A 683 10.72 -16.54 17.84
C LEU A 683 10.41 -17.69 18.80
N ARG A 684 11.14 -17.83 19.91
CA ARG A 684 10.85 -18.83 20.96
C ARG A 684 9.51 -18.54 21.64
N ALA A 685 9.22 -17.27 21.92
CA ALA A 685 7.94 -16.87 22.49
C ALA A 685 6.78 -17.17 21.52
N ALA A 686 6.96 -16.92 20.23
CA ALA A 686 5.99 -17.25 19.18
C ALA A 686 5.77 -18.76 19.05
N LYS A 687 6.85 -19.55 18.95
CA LYS A 687 6.82 -21.02 18.88
C LYS A 687 6.05 -21.65 20.04
N ASN A 688 6.20 -21.11 21.25
CA ASN A 688 5.59 -21.64 22.47
C ASN A 688 4.14 -21.17 22.70
N PHE A 689 3.61 -20.25 21.89
CA PHE A 689 2.27 -19.70 22.11
C PHE A 689 1.14 -20.69 21.82
N GLY A 690 1.33 -21.60 20.85
CA GLY A 690 0.35 -22.63 20.51
C GLY A 690 -0.80 -22.17 19.61
N GLY A 691 -0.70 -20.98 19.00
CA GLY A 691 -1.64 -20.43 18.01
C GLY A 691 -0.91 -19.56 16.97
N PRO A 692 -1.63 -18.83 16.10
CA PRO A 692 -1.01 -17.96 15.12
C PRO A 692 -0.35 -16.75 15.78
N VAL A 693 0.91 -16.47 15.41
CA VAL A 693 1.68 -15.33 15.92
C VAL A 693 2.41 -14.63 14.78
N ILE A 694 2.34 -13.31 14.73
CA ILE A 694 3.20 -12.47 13.91
C ILE A 694 4.42 -12.03 14.73
N VAL A 695 5.61 -12.20 14.15
CA VAL A 695 6.88 -11.67 14.63
C VAL A 695 7.35 -10.63 13.63
N HIS A 696 7.32 -9.35 14.01
CA HIS A 696 7.75 -8.25 13.15
C HIS A 696 9.24 -7.96 13.38
N ALA A 697 10.07 -8.35 12.42
CA ALA A 697 11.51 -8.10 12.39
C ALA A 697 11.83 -6.93 11.46
N VAL A 698 12.47 -5.88 12.00
CA VAL A 698 12.88 -4.70 11.24
C VAL A 698 14.31 -4.91 10.75
N THR A 699 14.51 -4.92 9.43
CA THR A 699 15.84 -5.14 8.81
C THR A 699 16.23 -4.00 7.89
N ARG A 700 17.49 -3.99 7.44
CA ARG A 700 18.01 -3.06 6.44
C ARG A 700 18.38 -3.82 5.16
N LYS A 701 17.76 -3.47 4.03
CA LYS A 701 18.12 -4.04 2.72
C LYS A 701 19.55 -3.60 2.36
N GLY A 702 20.39 -4.57 1.98
CA GLY A 702 21.81 -4.32 1.70
C GLY A 702 22.72 -4.28 2.94
N TYR A 703 22.21 -4.63 4.13
CA TYR A 703 22.90 -4.38 5.39
C TYR A 703 24.35 -4.88 5.44
N GLY A 704 25.27 -3.97 5.75
CA GLY A 704 26.70 -4.24 5.90
C GLY A 704 27.48 -4.21 4.58
N TYR A 705 26.87 -3.78 3.47
CA TYR A 705 27.55 -3.57 2.19
C TYR A 705 27.23 -2.19 1.62
N ARG A 706 28.21 -1.28 1.74
CA ARG A 706 28.04 0.14 1.40
C ARG A 706 27.47 0.40 0.01
N ALA A 707 27.95 -0.28 -1.04
CA ALA A 707 27.44 -0.07 -2.39
C ALA A 707 25.95 -0.43 -2.54
N ALA A 708 25.45 -1.43 -1.79
CA ALA A 708 24.03 -1.74 -1.73
C ALA A 708 23.25 -0.74 -0.86
N GLU A 709 23.84 -0.23 0.22
CA GLU A 709 23.20 0.77 1.09
C GLU A 709 23.17 2.18 0.46
N GLU A 710 24.05 2.50 -0.47
CA GLU A 710 24.11 3.82 -1.13
C GLU A 710 23.30 3.86 -2.45
N ASP A 711 22.93 2.71 -3.01
CA ASP A 711 22.06 2.64 -4.18
C ASP A 711 20.60 2.95 -3.79
N GLU A 712 20.22 4.23 -3.88
CA GLU A 712 18.89 4.71 -3.50
C GLU A 712 17.75 4.11 -4.35
N ALA A 713 18.04 3.75 -5.61
CA ALA A 713 17.04 3.27 -6.57
C ALA A 713 16.61 1.83 -6.29
N ASP A 714 17.56 0.90 -6.14
CA ASP A 714 17.27 -0.53 -6.06
C ASP A 714 17.89 -1.24 -4.84
N ARG A 715 18.87 -0.60 -4.18
CA ARG A 715 19.68 -1.20 -3.10
C ARG A 715 20.35 -2.51 -3.53
N LEU A 716 20.77 -2.59 -4.79
CA LEU A 716 21.23 -3.81 -5.46
C LEU A 716 20.28 -5.00 -5.22
N HIS A 717 18.97 -4.80 -5.47
CA HIS A 717 17.94 -5.82 -5.25
C HIS A 717 18.25 -7.10 -6.03
N GLY A 718 18.68 -6.96 -7.30
CA GLY A 718 18.98 -8.07 -8.18
C GLY A 718 19.73 -7.65 -9.45
N PRO A 719 21.03 -7.30 -9.37
CA PRO A 719 21.82 -7.01 -10.57
C PRO A 719 21.73 -8.18 -11.58
N GLY A 720 21.34 -7.84 -12.81
CA GLY A 720 21.05 -8.79 -13.89
C GLY A 720 22.28 -9.54 -14.44
N GLY A 721 23.47 -9.30 -13.88
CA GLY A 721 24.73 -9.92 -14.26
C GLY A 721 25.85 -9.53 -13.30
N ALA A 722 27.08 -9.85 -13.68
CA ALA A 722 28.26 -9.53 -12.86
C ALA A 722 28.40 -8.01 -12.63
N PHE A 723 28.81 -7.65 -11.42
CA PHE A 723 28.98 -6.27 -10.99
C PHE A 723 30.29 -6.07 -10.24
N ASP A 724 30.79 -4.85 -10.27
CA ASP A 724 31.99 -4.45 -9.55
C ASP A 724 31.71 -4.35 -8.05
N ILE A 725 32.55 -5.00 -7.23
CA ILE A 725 32.33 -5.13 -5.78
C ILE A 725 32.46 -3.78 -5.06
N GLU A 726 33.29 -2.85 -5.54
CA GLU A 726 33.46 -1.56 -4.85
C GLU A 726 32.33 -0.60 -5.17
N THR A 727 31.87 -0.58 -6.42
CA THR A 727 30.94 0.42 -6.95
C THR A 727 29.50 -0.09 -7.12
N GLY A 728 29.27 -1.39 -7.08
CA GLY A 728 27.96 -2.01 -7.34
C GLY A 728 27.49 -1.95 -8.80
N LYS A 729 28.30 -1.40 -9.71
CA LYS A 729 27.92 -1.18 -11.12
C LYS A 729 28.10 -2.44 -11.95
N LEU A 730 27.17 -2.69 -12.87
CA LEU A 730 27.27 -3.81 -13.82
C LEU A 730 28.50 -3.67 -14.71
N LEU A 731 29.19 -4.80 -14.96
CA LEU A 731 30.37 -4.85 -15.83
C LEU A 731 30.04 -4.89 -17.33
N ALA A 732 28.78 -5.16 -17.68
CA ALA A 732 28.31 -5.22 -19.06
C ALA A 732 28.22 -3.81 -19.69
N ALA A 733 28.55 -3.71 -20.99
CA ALA A 733 28.45 -2.45 -21.72
C ALA A 733 26.98 -1.96 -21.84
N PRO A 734 26.74 -0.64 -21.90
CA PRO A 734 25.41 -0.09 -22.11
C PRO A 734 24.82 -0.54 -23.45
N SER A 735 23.56 -1.00 -23.43
CA SER A 735 22.79 -1.35 -24.63
C SER A 735 21.39 -0.73 -24.56
N VAL A 736 20.74 -0.55 -25.72
CA VAL A 736 19.34 -0.11 -25.78
C VAL A 736 18.46 -1.28 -25.33
N LYS A 737 17.67 -1.07 -24.29
CA LYS A 737 16.78 -2.09 -23.71
C LYS A 737 15.33 -1.84 -24.10
N TRP A 738 14.56 -2.92 -24.25
CA TRP A 738 13.12 -2.86 -24.57
C TRP A 738 12.35 -1.92 -23.65
N THR A 739 12.58 -2.07 -22.34
CA THR A 739 11.98 -1.25 -21.28
C THR A 739 12.24 0.26 -21.47
N HIS A 740 13.42 0.64 -21.97
CA HIS A 740 13.74 2.06 -22.21
C HIS A 740 12.98 2.60 -23.42
N VAL A 741 12.90 1.83 -24.52
CA VAL A 741 12.13 2.23 -25.71
C VAL A 741 10.67 2.44 -25.35
N PHE A 742 10.08 1.52 -24.57
CA PHE A 742 8.73 1.65 -24.04
C PHE A 742 8.57 2.91 -23.18
N ALA A 743 9.47 3.12 -22.21
CA ALA A 743 9.38 4.24 -21.28
C ALA A 743 9.43 5.59 -22.00
N ASP A 744 10.34 5.74 -22.97
CA ASP A 744 10.48 6.96 -23.77
C ASP A 744 9.24 7.21 -24.63
N GLU A 745 8.68 6.17 -25.25
CA GLU A 745 7.49 6.30 -26.09
C GLU A 745 6.23 6.59 -25.28
N LEU A 746 6.04 5.94 -24.13
CA LEU A 746 4.91 6.22 -23.25
C LEU A 746 4.91 7.68 -22.77
N VAL A 747 6.09 8.23 -22.49
CA VAL A 747 6.25 9.64 -22.17
C VAL A 747 5.85 10.54 -23.34
N ALA A 748 6.29 10.22 -24.57
CA ALA A 748 5.91 10.98 -25.76
C ALA A 748 4.39 10.95 -25.98
N ILE A 749 3.77 9.78 -25.84
CA ILE A 749 2.31 9.61 -25.90
C ILE A 749 1.64 10.46 -24.81
N ALA A 750 2.12 10.43 -23.57
CA ALA A 750 1.52 11.18 -22.46
C ALA A 750 1.67 12.70 -22.61
N ASP A 751 2.72 13.18 -23.30
CA ASP A 751 2.85 14.60 -23.65
C ASP A 751 1.79 15.05 -24.66
N GLU A 752 1.43 14.17 -25.60
CA GLU A 752 0.44 14.43 -26.65
C GLU A 752 -1.00 14.20 -26.19
N ARG A 753 -1.22 13.24 -25.29
CA ARG A 753 -2.53 12.81 -24.81
C ARG A 753 -2.67 12.98 -23.30
N PRO A 754 -3.47 13.95 -22.81
CA PRO A 754 -3.60 14.22 -21.37
C PRO A 754 -4.40 13.17 -20.59
N ASP A 755 -5.14 12.31 -21.29
CA ASP A 755 -5.99 11.26 -20.72
C ASP A 755 -5.24 9.96 -20.40
N VAL A 756 -4.03 9.77 -20.92
CA VAL A 756 -3.20 8.59 -20.65
C VAL A 756 -2.69 8.59 -19.20
N VAL A 757 -2.79 7.49 -18.48
CA VAL A 757 -2.25 7.37 -17.11
C VAL A 757 -1.47 6.08 -16.95
N GLY A 758 -0.40 6.08 -16.16
CA GLY A 758 0.40 4.89 -15.87
C GLY A 758 -0.08 4.18 -14.60
N ILE A 759 -0.13 2.86 -14.63
CA ILE A 759 -0.28 2.02 -13.43
C ILE A 759 0.86 1.01 -13.39
N THR A 760 1.42 0.78 -12.20
CA THR A 760 2.38 -0.31 -11.95
C THR A 760 2.05 -1.01 -10.63
N ALA A 761 2.52 -2.25 -10.49
CA ALA A 761 2.36 -3.05 -9.27
C ALA A 761 3.71 -3.23 -8.59
N ALA A 762 4.17 -2.22 -7.84
CA ALA A 762 5.47 -2.16 -7.15
C ALA A 762 6.71 -2.28 -8.06
N MET A 763 6.56 -2.05 -9.37
CA MET A 763 7.58 -2.31 -10.39
C MET A 763 7.88 -1.09 -11.26
N ALA A 764 7.78 0.13 -10.71
CA ALA A 764 7.92 1.37 -11.46
C ALA A 764 9.23 1.45 -12.27
N GLU A 765 10.39 1.22 -11.63
CA GLU A 765 11.69 1.22 -12.31
C GLU A 765 11.84 0.06 -13.31
N PRO A 766 11.67 -1.22 -12.90
CA PRO A 766 11.99 -2.33 -13.80
C PRO A 766 10.99 -2.55 -14.95
N THR A 767 9.87 -1.81 -14.98
CA THR A 767 8.92 -1.76 -16.11
C THR A 767 9.00 -0.44 -16.88
N GLY A 768 9.83 0.53 -16.46
CA GLY A 768 10.01 1.81 -17.15
C GLY A 768 8.96 2.89 -16.82
N ILE A 769 7.92 2.57 -16.03
CA ILE A 769 6.89 3.52 -15.58
C ILE A 769 7.47 4.66 -14.74
N ALA A 770 8.59 4.45 -14.05
CA ALA A 770 9.26 5.50 -13.28
C ALA A 770 9.63 6.73 -14.13
N THR A 771 9.95 6.54 -15.42
CA THR A 771 10.23 7.66 -16.33
C THR A 771 8.99 8.52 -16.58
N LEU A 772 7.82 7.88 -16.72
CA LEU A 772 6.54 8.60 -16.78
C LEU A 772 6.26 9.33 -15.46
N ALA A 773 6.48 8.65 -14.32
CA ALA A 773 6.23 9.24 -12.99
C ALA A 773 7.09 10.48 -12.72
N ARG A 774 8.36 10.48 -13.15
CA ARG A 774 9.25 11.63 -13.01
C ARG A 774 8.78 12.85 -13.80
N LYS A 775 8.22 12.65 -14.99
CA LYS A 775 7.77 13.74 -15.88
C LYS A 775 6.33 14.18 -15.61
N HIS A 776 5.46 13.22 -15.31
CA HIS A 776 4.02 13.39 -15.11
C HIS A 776 3.58 12.76 -13.77
N PRO A 777 4.04 13.29 -12.61
CA PRO A 777 3.85 12.64 -11.30
C PRO A 777 2.39 12.47 -10.88
N ASN A 778 1.51 13.36 -11.33
CA ASN A 778 0.08 13.31 -11.02
C ASN A 778 -0.71 12.31 -11.91
N ARG A 779 -0.02 11.55 -12.77
CA ARG A 779 -0.62 10.63 -13.75
C ARG A 779 -0.08 9.21 -13.65
N VAL A 780 0.59 8.87 -12.55
CA VAL A 780 1.09 7.52 -12.29
C VAL A 780 0.61 7.03 -10.93
N TYR A 781 0.10 5.81 -10.91
CA TYR A 781 -0.36 5.13 -9.71
C TYR A 781 0.42 3.84 -9.52
N ASP A 782 1.14 3.74 -8.41
CA ASP A 782 1.69 2.46 -7.96
C ASP A 782 0.73 1.88 -6.91
N VAL A 783 0.33 0.63 -7.09
CA VAL A 783 -0.66 -0.05 -6.24
C VAL A 783 -0.06 -1.07 -5.27
N GLY A 784 1.27 -1.14 -5.17
CA GLY A 784 1.96 -2.22 -4.44
C GLY A 784 1.91 -3.54 -5.21
N ILE A 785 2.22 -4.66 -4.56
CA ILE A 785 2.18 -5.98 -5.22
C ILE A 785 0.74 -6.50 -5.30
N ALA A 786 -0.07 -5.85 -6.15
CA ALA A 786 -1.51 -6.08 -6.23
C ALA A 786 -2.01 -6.02 -7.68
N GLU A 787 -1.60 -6.96 -8.53
CA GLU A 787 -1.95 -6.99 -9.96
C GLU A 787 -3.46 -7.05 -10.21
N GLN A 788 -4.22 -7.77 -9.37
CA GLN A 788 -5.69 -7.78 -9.48
C GLN A 788 -6.26 -6.37 -9.26
N HIS A 789 -5.75 -5.66 -8.25
CA HIS A 789 -6.17 -4.30 -7.98
C HIS A 789 -5.72 -3.34 -9.08
N ALA A 790 -4.51 -3.51 -9.65
CA ALA A 790 -4.04 -2.72 -10.78
C ALA A 790 -5.02 -2.80 -11.97
N ALA A 791 -5.43 -4.02 -12.35
CA ALA A 791 -6.36 -4.24 -13.47
C ALA A 791 -7.75 -3.66 -13.20
N THR A 792 -8.29 -3.86 -11.99
CA THR A 792 -9.63 -3.35 -11.63
C THR A 792 -9.64 -1.83 -11.45
N SER A 793 -8.57 -1.26 -10.88
CA SER A 793 -8.39 0.18 -10.75
C SER A 793 -8.27 0.84 -12.13
N ALA A 794 -7.56 0.20 -13.07
CA ALA A 794 -7.53 0.61 -14.46
C ALA A 794 -8.95 0.64 -15.06
N ALA A 795 -9.78 -0.39 -14.83
CA ALA A 795 -11.17 -0.37 -15.27
C ALA A 795 -11.93 0.87 -14.74
N GLY A 796 -11.76 1.20 -13.45
CA GLY A 796 -12.36 2.40 -12.85
C GLY A 796 -11.88 3.71 -13.48
N LEU A 797 -10.58 3.85 -13.74
CA LEU A 797 -10.02 5.03 -14.43
C LEU A 797 -10.54 5.15 -15.87
N ALA A 798 -10.64 4.02 -16.58
CA ALA A 798 -11.18 3.98 -17.94
C ALA A 798 -12.66 4.39 -17.98
N MET A 799 -13.47 3.89 -17.04
CA MET A 799 -14.86 4.35 -16.86
C MET A 799 -14.96 5.84 -16.51
N GLY A 800 -13.93 6.39 -15.86
CA GLY A 800 -13.78 7.82 -15.58
C GLY A 800 -13.34 8.68 -16.78
N GLY A 801 -13.14 8.08 -17.96
CA GLY A 801 -12.75 8.78 -19.19
C GLY A 801 -11.25 8.94 -19.40
N LEU A 802 -10.41 8.17 -18.69
CA LEU A 802 -8.96 8.11 -18.91
C LEU A 802 -8.57 6.89 -19.75
N HIS A 803 -7.31 6.83 -20.20
CA HIS A 803 -6.72 5.66 -20.87
C HIS A 803 -5.58 5.07 -20.02
N PRO A 804 -5.85 4.04 -19.22
CA PRO A 804 -4.83 3.47 -18.36
C PRO A 804 -3.86 2.56 -19.13
N VAL A 805 -2.56 2.75 -18.88
CA VAL A 805 -1.47 1.88 -19.30
C VAL A 805 -0.94 1.14 -18.07
N VAL A 806 -1.26 -0.14 -17.96
CA VAL A 806 -0.83 -1.01 -16.84
C VAL A 806 0.44 -1.75 -17.25
N ALA A 807 1.59 -1.38 -16.67
CA ALA A 807 2.86 -2.05 -16.97
C ALA A 807 3.29 -3.00 -15.86
N VAL A 808 3.43 -4.28 -16.23
CA VAL A 808 3.81 -5.40 -15.35
C VAL A 808 4.66 -6.40 -16.12
N TYR A 809 5.23 -7.40 -15.45
CA TYR A 809 5.83 -8.52 -16.18
C TYR A 809 4.74 -9.45 -16.71
N ALA A 810 4.99 -10.07 -17.86
CA ALA A 810 4.07 -11.02 -18.49
C ALA A 810 3.60 -12.13 -17.52
N THR A 811 4.50 -12.71 -16.73
CA THR A 811 4.15 -13.77 -15.77
C THR A 811 3.22 -13.30 -14.65
N PHE A 812 3.29 -12.01 -14.27
CA PHE A 812 2.52 -11.46 -13.15
C PHE A 812 1.11 -11.05 -13.55
N LEU A 813 0.86 -10.70 -14.82
CA LEU A 813 -0.51 -10.44 -15.29
C LEU A 813 -1.41 -11.67 -15.09
N ASN A 814 -0.87 -12.89 -15.08
CA ASN A 814 -1.62 -14.10 -14.78
C ASN A 814 -2.38 -14.04 -13.44
N ARG A 815 -1.92 -13.26 -12.46
CA ARG A 815 -2.64 -13.03 -11.20
C ARG A 815 -3.95 -12.29 -11.38
N ALA A 816 -4.08 -11.50 -12.45
CA ALA A 816 -5.21 -10.64 -12.76
C ALA A 816 -6.04 -11.13 -13.95
N PHE A 817 -5.94 -12.41 -14.33
CA PHE A 817 -6.68 -12.95 -15.48
C PHE A 817 -8.19 -12.68 -15.41
N ASP A 818 -8.80 -12.95 -14.25
CA ASP A 818 -10.23 -12.74 -14.03
C ASP A 818 -10.62 -11.26 -14.17
N GLN A 819 -9.80 -10.35 -13.63
CA GLN A 819 -10.03 -8.90 -13.71
C GLN A 819 -9.91 -8.38 -15.15
N VAL A 820 -8.93 -8.88 -15.91
CA VAL A 820 -8.82 -8.55 -17.35
C VAL A 820 -10.05 -9.05 -18.12
N LEU A 821 -10.53 -10.25 -17.81
CA LEU A 821 -11.68 -10.86 -18.48
C LEU A 821 -13.00 -10.18 -18.14
N LEU A 822 -13.31 -10.01 -16.86
CA LEU A 822 -14.62 -9.63 -16.37
C LEU A 822 -14.74 -8.12 -16.10
N ASP A 823 -13.72 -7.49 -15.53
CA ASP A 823 -13.81 -6.07 -15.15
C ASP A 823 -13.40 -5.14 -16.30
N VAL A 824 -12.53 -5.61 -17.21
CA VAL A 824 -12.05 -4.81 -18.34
C VAL A 824 -12.70 -5.21 -19.66
N ALA A 825 -12.51 -6.46 -20.10
CA ALA A 825 -12.90 -6.88 -21.45
C ALA A 825 -14.42 -6.96 -21.63
N MET A 826 -15.15 -7.50 -20.64
CA MET A 826 -16.63 -7.55 -20.68
C MET A 826 -17.26 -6.16 -20.83
N HIS A 827 -16.61 -5.14 -20.28
CA HIS A 827 -17.03 -3.75 -20.35
C HIS A 827 -16.49 -3.00 -21.56
N LYS A 828 -15.66 -3.66 -22.40
CA LYS A 828 -15.02 -3.05 -23.59
C LYS A 828 -14.20 -1.80 -23.23
N LEU A 829 -13.54 -1.82 -22.08
CA LEU A 829 -12.83 -0.64 -21.59
C LEU A 829 -11.47 -0.48 -22.29
N PRO A 830 -11.06 0.77 -22.60
CA PRO A 830 -9.77 1.06 -23.24
C PRO A 830 -8.64 1.02 -22.22
N VAL A 831 -8.19 -0.19 -21.89
CA VAL A 831 -7.04 -0.42 -21.01
C VAL A 831 -5.92 -1.10 -21.79
N THR A 832 -4.73 -0.50 -21.78
CA THR A 832 -3.54 -1.07 -22.40
C THR A 832 -2.65 -1.73 -21.36
N PHE A 833 -2.51 -3.04 -21.43
CA PHE A 833 -1.58 -3.82 -20.63
C PHE A 833 -0.24 -3.94 -21.36
N VAL A 834 0.84 -3.53 -20.72
CA VAL A 834 2.19 -3.64 -21.28
C VAL A 834 2.96 -4.70 -20.49
N LEU A 835 3.40 -5.74 -21.20
CA LEU A 835 4.03 -6.92 -20.62
C LEU A 835 5.51 -6.95 -20.95
N ASP A 836 6.33 -6.49 -20.00
CA ASP A 836 7.78 -6.68 -20.02
C ASP A 836 8.11 -8.15 -19.67
N ARG A 837 9.32 -8.62 -19.98
CA ARG A 837 9.81 -9.97 -19.68
C ARG A 837 8.90 -11.07 -20.24
N ALA A 838 8.29 -10.81 -21.39
CA ALA A 838 7.52 -11.82 -22.10
C ALA A 838 8.45 -12.90 -22.70
N GLY A 839 8.00 -14.14 -22.69
CA GLY A 839 8.74 -15.32 -23.14
C GLY A 839 9.74 -15.89 -22.12
N ILE A 840 10.73 -16.64 -22.61
CA ILE A 840 11.80 -17.20 -21.77
C ILE A 840 12.73 -16.08 -21.25
N THR A 841 12.72 -15.84 -19.94
CA THR A 841 13.51 -14.75 -19.33
C THR A 841 14.94 -15.17 -18.96
N GLY A 842 15.19 -16.47 -18.78
CA GLY A 842 16.51 -17.04 -18.52
C GLY A 842 16.79 -17.38 -17.05
N PRO A 843 17.69 -16.66 -16.36
CA PRO A 843 18.32 -17.12 -15.11
C PRO A 843 17.36 -17.17 -13.90
N ASP A 844 16.19 -16.52 -13.98
CA ASP A 844 15.19 -16.54 -12.91
C ASP A 844 14.31 -17.80 -12.92
N GLY A 845 14.40 -18.61 -13.97
CA GLY A 845 13.77 -19.92 -14.01
C GLY A 845 12.25 -19.92 -14.24
N PRO A 846 11.61 -21.09 -14.09
CA PRO A 846 10.27 -21.37 -14.64
C PRO A 846 9.17 -20.47 -14.09
N SER A 847 9.28 -20.01 -12.85
CA SER A 847 8.29 -19.11 -12.24
C SER A 847 8.29 -17.70 -12.84
N HIS A 848 9.39 -17.30 -13.48
CA HIS A 848 9.54 -15.99 -14.11
C HIS A 848 9.31 -15.98 -15.61
N TYR A 849 9.18 -17.14 -16.25
CA TYR A 849 8.96 -17.20 -17.69
C TYR A 849 7.58 -16.64 -18.03
N GLY A 850 7.56 -15.55 -18.80
CA GLY A 850 6.38 -14.93 -19.36
C GLY A 850 5.89 -15.66 -20.60
N ILE A 851 5.85 -16.99 -20.59
CA ILE A 851 5.50 -17.79 -21.77
C ILE A 851 3.99 -18.02 -21.90
N TRP A 852 3.21 -17.71 -20.87
CA TRP A 852 1.81 -18.10 -20.75
C TRP A 852 0.81 -17.12 -21.36
N ASP A 853 1.17 -15.84 -21.49
CA ASP A 853 0.24 -14.74 -21.69
C ASP A 853 -0.56 -14.83 -23.00
N MET A 854 0.08 -15.16 -24.14
CA MET A 854 -0.63 -15.27 -25.43
C MET A 854 -1.71 -16.35 -25.44
N SER A 855 -1.51 -17.41 -24.66
CA SER A 855 -2.48 -18.51 -24.54
C SER A 855 -3.54 -18.23 -23.49
N VAL A 856 -3.13 -17.76 -22.30
CA VAL A 856 -4.04 -17.44 -21.20
C VAL A 856 -4.95 -16.29 -21.57
N PHE A 857 -4.42 -15.19 -22.13
CA PHE A 857 -5.22 -14.03 -22.51
C PHE A 857 -5.83 -14.14 -23.91
N GLY A 858 -5.34 -15.06 -24.75
CA GLY A 858 -5.89 -15.29 -26.09
C GLY A 858 -7.35 -15.75 -26.11
N VAL A 859 -7.92 -16.17 -24.98
CA VAL A 859 -9.35 -16.52 -24.85
C VAL A 859 -10.24 -15.34 -24.46
N VAL A 860 -9.67 -14.20 -24.09
CA VAL A 860 -10.42 -13.03 -23.61
C VAL A 860 -11.14 -12.34 -24.79
N PRO A 861 -12.48 -12.24 -24.79
CA PRO A 861 -13.22 -11.65 -25.89
C PRO A 861 -12.88 -10.17 -26.10
N GLY A 862 -12.68 -9.75 -27.36
CA GLY A 862 -12.41 -8.35 -27.72
C GLY A 862 -11.00 -7.84 -27.36
N LEU A 863 -10.21 -8.63 -26.63
CA LEU A 863 -8.81 -8.29 -26.33
C LEU A 863 -7.94 -8.43 -27.59
N ARG A 864 -7.10 -7.42 -27.82
CA ARG A 864 -6.10 -7.43 -28.90
C ARG A 864 -4.71 -7.64 -28.31
N ILE A 865 -3.84 -8.42 -28.97
CA ILE A 865 -2.48 -8.69 -28.49
C ILE A 865 -1.48 -8.35 -29.59
N ALA A 866 -0.57 -7.43 -29.30
CA ALA A 866 0.57 -7.03 -30.12
C ALA A 866 1.89 -7.60 -29.58
N ALA A 867 2.79 -7.97 -30.48
CA ALA A 867 4.08 -8.55 -30.20
C ALA A 867 5.15 -7.91 -31.10
N PRO A 868 5.76 -6.78 -30.68
CA PRO A 868 6.73 -6.07 -31.49
C PRO A 868 8.02 -6.88 -31.69
N ARG A 869 8.65 -6.67 -32.84
CA ARG A 869 9.91 -7.36 -33.22
C ARG A 869 11.17 -6.56 -32.93
N ASP A 870 11.06 -5.23 -32.86
CA ASP A 870 12.18 -4.29 -32.71
C ASP A 870 11.74 -2.95 -32.09
N SER A 871 12.62 -1.95 -32.11
CA SER A 871 12.38 -0.68 -31.45
C SER A 871 11.33 0.16 -32.19
N ALA A 872 11.38 0.15 -33.52
CA ALA A 872 10.44 0.87 -34.36
C ALA A 872 9.02 0.32 -34.22
N THR A 873 8.86 -1.01 -34.28
CA THR A 873 7.56 -1.67 -34.12
C THR A 873 7.00 -1.57 -32.72
N LEU A 874 7.83 -1.58 -31.67
CA LEU A 874 7.35 -1.32 -30.31
C LEU A 874 6.68 0.05 -30.20
N ARG A 875 7.30 1.09 -30.78
CA ARG A 875 6.75 2.44 -30.74
C ARG A 875 5.44 2.53 -31.51
N GLU A 876 5.43 1.96 -32.72
CA GLU A 876 4.26 1.93 -33.59
C GLU A 876 3.09 1.20 -32.92
N GLU A 877 3.32 -0.02 -32.43
CA GLU A 877 2.28 -0.86 -31.83
C GLU A 877 1.81 -0.33 -30.47
N LEU A 878 2.66 0.34 -29.68
CA LEU A 878 2.21 1.03 -28.47
C LEU A 878 1.25 2.16 -28.81
N ARG A 879 1.56 2.98 -29.84
CA ARG A 879 0.67 4.06 -30.29
C ARG A 879 -0.67 3.52 -30.80
N GLU A 880 -0.64 2.43 -31.56
CA GLU A 880 -1.85 1.74 -32.01
C GLU A 880 -2.65 1.18 -30.82
N ALA A 881 -1.98 0.55 -29.85
CA ALA A 881 -2.61 -0.02 -28.66
C ALA A 881 -3.34 1.04 -27.82
N VAL A 882 -2.70 2.19 -27.58
CA VAL A 882 -3.36 3.27 -26.84
C VAL A 882 -4.45 3.97 -27.65
N ALA A 883 -4.43 3.89 -28.98
CA ALA A 883 -5.47 4.47 -29.83
C ALA A 883 -6.78 3.66 -29.84
N VAL A 884 -6.76 2.43 -29.31
CA VAL A 884 -7.94 1.59 -29.16
C VAL A 884 -8.83 2.13 -28.04
N ASP A 885 -10.06 2.53 -28.37
CA ASP A 885 -11.06 3.09 -27.45
C ASP A 885 -12.20 2.12 -27.10
N ASP A 886 -12.26 0.95 -27.75
CA ASP A 886 -13.40 0.03 -27.73
C ASP A 886 -13.08 -1.36 -27.14
N GLY A 887 -11.96 -1.49 -26.42
CA GLY A 887 -11.58 -2.73 -25.76
C GLY A 887 -10.14 -2.74 -25.27
N PRO A 888 -9.75 -3.77 -24.51
CA PRO A 888 -8.40 -3.86 -23.99
C PRO A 888 -7.39 -4.27 -25.05
N THR A 889 -6.14 -3.89 -24.80
CA THR A 889 -4.99 -4.28 -25.63
C THR A 889 -3.86 -4.80 -24.74
N ILE A 890 -3.13 -5.83 -25.18
CA ILE A 890 -1.84 -6.24 -24.63
C ILE A 890 -0.74 -5.89 -25.63
N LEU A 891 0.34 -5.29 -25.17
CA LEU A 891 1.61 -5.16 -25.88
C LEU A 891 2.68 -5.95 -25.12
N ARG A 892 3.28 -6.98 -25.73
CA ARG A 892 4.25 -7.86 -25.05
C ARG A 892 5.65 -7.82 -25.67
N PHE A 893 6.68 -7.65 -24.86
CA PHE A 893 8.07 -7.66 -25.33
C PHE A 893 9.00 -8.41 -24.36
N PRO A 894 10.11 -9.00 -24.87
CA PRO A 894 11.02 -9.76 -24.02
C PRO A 894 11.90 -8.82 -23.18
N THR A 895 12.65 -9.42 -22.27
CA THR A 895 13.69 -8.70 -21.53
C THR A 895 15.00 -8.61 -22.30
N GLY A 896 15.88 -7.69 -21.91
CA GLY A 896 17.23 -7.56 -22.46
C GLY A 896 17.37 -6.49 -23.54
N THR A 897 18.35 -6.67 -24.41
CA THR A 897 18.72 -5.73 -25.48
C THR A 897 17.74 -5.85 -26.65
N VAL A 898 17.35 -4.71 -27.22
CA VAL A 898 16.54 -4.67 -28.45
C VAL A 898 17.41 -5.05 -29.64
N ALA A 899 16.89 -5.88 -30.54
CA ALA A 899 17.56 -6.19 -31.80
C ALA A 899 17.65 -4.94 -32.69
N ALA A 900 18.50 -5.01 -33.73
CA ALA A 900 18.48 -3.98 -34.77
C ALA A 900 17.12 -3.98 -35.48
N ASP A 901 16.65 -2.80 -35.88
CA ASP A 901 15.37 -2.66 -36.58
C ASP A 901 15.38 -3.48 -37.88
N LEU A 902 14.30 -4.22 -38.09
CA LEU A 902 14.08 -5.05 -39.26
C LEU A 902 12.91 -4.44 -40.06
N PRO A 903 13.20 -3.61 -41.07
CA PRO A 903 12.15 -2.96 -41.85
C PRO A 903 11.38 -3.98 -42.69
N ALA A 904 10.06 -3.79 -42.79
CA ALA A 904 9.24 -4.59 -43.69
C ALA A 904 9.54 -4.22 -45.15
N VAL A 905 9.57 -5.24 -46.02
CA VAL A 905 9.64 -5.05 -47.48
C VAL A 905 8.32 -4.47 -47.99
N ARG A 906 7.21 -4.97 -47.44
CA ARG A 906 5.85 -4.46 -47.66
C ARG A 906 4.93 -4.85 -46.50
N ARG A 907 3.80 -4.17 -46.39
CA ARG A 907 2.74 -4.45 -45.39
C ARG A 907 1.44 -4.84 -46.09
N VAL A 908 0.74 -5.84 -45.55
CA VAL A 908 -0.57 -6.33 -46.01
C VAL A 908 -1.55 -6.27 -44.84
N GLY A 909 -2.45 -5.30 -44.85
CA GLY A 909 -3.26 -5.00 -43.67
C GLY A 909 -2.36 -4.72 -42.46
N PRO A 910 -2.52 -5.42 -41.32
CA PRO A 910 -1.63 -5.29 -40.17
C PRO A 910 -0.34 -6.12 -40.28
N VAL A 911 -0.21 -7.02 -41.26
CA VAL A 911 0.88 -8.01 -41.36
C VAL A 911 2.07 -7.42 -42.12
N ASP A 912 3.25 -7.47 -41.50
CA ASP A 912 4.52 -7.10 -42.15
C ASP A 912 5.15 -8.28 -42.86
N VAL A 913 5.54 -8.08 -44.12
CA VAL A 913 6.34 -9.04 -44.88
C VAL A 913 7.81 -8.63 -44.78
N LEU A 914 8.61 -9.47 -44.14
CA LEU A 914 10.02 -9.22 -43.84
C LEU A 914 10.96 -9.78 -44.90
N ALA A 915 10.56 -10.87 -45.56
CA ALA A 915 11.27 -11.46 -46.69
C ALA A 915 10.28 -12.14 -47.64
N GLU A 916 10.58 -12.11 -48.93
CA GLU A 916 9.82 -12.83 -49.96
C GLU A 916 10.76 -13.64 -50.84
N SER A 917 10.26 -14.76 -51.34
CA SER A 917 10.92 -15.56 -52.36
C SER A 917 10.07 -15.60 -53.63
N ALA A 918 10.71 -15.83 -54.77
CA ALA A 918 10.02 -16.05 -56.04
C ALA A 918 9.14 -17.32 -56.01
N ARG A 919 9.47 -18.29 -55.14
CA ARG A 919 8.68 -19.50 -54.89
C ARG A 919 7.92 -19.36 -53.57
N THR A 920 6.64 -19.69 -53.57
CA THR A 920 5.77 -19.68 -52.37
C THR A 920 5.67 -21.07 -51.73
N ASP A 921 6.81 -21.65 -51.33
CA ASP A 921 6.80 -22.97 -50.70
C ASP A 921 6.36 -22.88 -49.22
N VAL A 922 7.02 -22.05 -48.42
CA VAL A 922 6.78 -21.93 -46.97
C VAL A 922 6.39 -20.50 -46.59
N LEU A 923 5.29 -20.35 -45.84
CA LEU A 923 5.00 -19.13 -45.08
C LEU A 923 5.53 -19.32 -43.65
N LEU A 924 6.53 -18.55 -43.27
CA LEU A 924 7.09 -18.54 -41.92
C LEU A 924 6.56 -17.31 -41.14
N VAL A 925 5.67 -17.58 -40.20
CA VAL A 925 5.10 -16.58 -39.29
C VAL A 925 5.99 -16.45 -38.06
N ALA A 926 6.83 -15.42 -38.04
CA ALA A 926 7.78 -15.16 -36.96
C ALA A 926 7.20 -14.12 -36.00
N VAL A 927 6.84 -14.55 -34.79
CA VAL A 927 6.13 -13.70 -33.83
C VAL A 927 7.11 -12.82 -33.04
N GLY A 928 6.96 -11.50 -33.16
CA GLY A 928 7.69 -10.50 -32.38
C GLY A 928 9.19 -10.72 -32.38
N SER A 929 9.80 -10.88 -31.20
CA SER A 929 11.26 -11.02 -31.06
C SER A 929 11.89 -12.21 -31.80
N PHE A 930 11.09 -13.14 -32.34
CA PHE A 930 11.56 -14.23 -33.20
C PHE A 930 11.64 -13.85 -34.68
N ALA A 931 11.35 -12.60 -35.09
CA ALA A 931 11.52 -12.13 -36.45
C ALA A 931 12.95 -12.37 -37.00
N GLY A 932 13.99 -12.04 -36.21
CA GLY A 932 15.38 -12.29 -36.59
C GLY A 932 15.70 -13.78 -36.78
N LEU A 933 15.20 -14.63 -35.87
CA LEU A 933 15.26 -16.10 -36.02
C LEU A 933 14.60 -16.54 -37.32
N GLY A 934 13.43 -15.97 -37.67
CA GLY A 934 12.72 -16.25 -38.91
C GLY A 934 13.53 -15.93 -40.17
N MET A 935 14.24 -14.80 -40.18
CA MET A 935 15.13 -14.41 -41.28
C MET A 935 16.31 -15.39 -41.46
N GLU A 936 16.92 -15.83 -40.36
CA GLU A 936 17.99 -16.82 -40.40
C GLU A 936 17.49 -18.20 -40.88
N VAL A 937 16.31 -18.61 -40.43
CA VAL A 937 15.64 -19.85 -40.89
C VAL A 937 15.36 -19.78 -42.38
N ALA A 938 14.78 -18.68 -42.87
CA ALA A 938 14.49 -18.51 -44.29
C ALA A 938 15.74 -18.60 -45.16
N THR A 939 16.84 -18.01 -44.71
CA THR A 939 18.14 -18.11 -45.40
C THR A 939 18.60 -19.57 -45.50
N ARG A 940 18.59 -20.30 -44.38
CA ARG A 940 19.04 -21.71 -44.32
C ARG A 940 18.15 -22.65 -45.12
N VAL A 941 16.83 -22.44 -45.12
CA VAL A 941 15.88 -23.23 -45.90
C VAL A 941 16.01 -22.91 -47.40
N ALA A 942 16.28 -21.66 -47.77
CA ALA A 942 16.57 -21.26 -49.14
C ALA A 942 17.85 -21.90 -49.68
N GLU A 943 18.88 -22.09 -48.85
CA GLU A 943 20.08 -22.86 -49.22
C GLU A 943 19.77 -24.33 -49.56
N GLN A 944 18.64 -24.87 -49.10
CA GLN A 944 18.14 -26.20 -49.46
C GLN A 944 17.21 -26.20 -50.69
N GLY A 945 17.01 -25.04 -51.32
CA GLY A 945 16.26 -24.92 -52.58
C GLY A 945 14.77 -24.61 -52.46
N TYR A 946 14.27 -24.27 -51.26
CA TYR A 946 12.87 -23.93 -51.00
C TYR A 946 12.66 -22.42 -50.82
N GLY A 947 11.57 -21.88 -51.38
CA GLY A 947 11.22 -20.48 -51.18
C GLY A 947 10.47 -20.24 -49.86
N VAL A 948 10.95 -19.28 -49.07
CA VAL A 948 10.34 -18.91 -47.79
C VAL A 948 9.92 -17.45 -47.81
N THR A 949 8.65 -17.20 -47.50
CA THR A 949 8.13 -15.87 -47.17
C THR A 949 8.12 -15.73 -45.65
N VAL A 950 8.78 -14.71 -45.10
CA VAL A 950 8.79 -14.44 -43.66
C VAL A 950 7.86 -13.28 -43.36
N VAL A 951 6.96 -13.47 -42.41
CA VAL A 951 6.02 -12.44 -41.97
C VAL A 951 6.05 -12.25 -40.46
N ASP A 952 5.86 -11.01 -40.04
CA ASP A 952 5.56 -10.62 -38.67
C ASP A 952 4.10 -10.15 -38.61
N PRO A 953 3.22 -10.86 -37.87
CA PRO A 953 1.83 -10.45 -37.73
C PRO A 953 1.65 -9.08 -37.07
N ARG A 954 2.61 -8.63 -36.25
CA ARG A 954 2.51 -7.51 -35.31
C ARG A 954 1.42 -7.71 -34.26
N TRP A 955 0.17 -7.78 -34.71
CA TRP A 955 -1.01 -8.15 -33.93
C TRP A 955 -1.31 -9.64 -34.11
N VAL A 956 -1.12 -10.41 -33.04
CA VAL A 956 -1.33 -11.86 -33.03
C VAL A 956 -2.75 -12.26 -32.60
N ARG A 957 -3.47 -11.34 -31.94
CA ARG A 957 -4.89 -11.48 -31.59
C ARG A 957 -5.64 -10.18 -31.88
N PRO A 958 -6.83 -10.23 -32.50
CA PRO A 958 -7.34 -11.38 -33.28
C PRO A 958 -6.38 -11.77 -34.41
N VAL A 959 -6.47 -12.99 -34.93
CA VAL A 959 -5.65 -13.42 -36.08
C VAL A 959 -6.03 -12.57 -37.29
N PRO A 960 -5.09 -11.88 -37.95
CA PRO A 960 -5.39 -11.07 -39.13
C PRO A 960 -5.95 -11.93 -40.28
N ALA A 961 -6.97 -11.44 -40.98
CA ALA A 961 -7.53 -12.13 -42.14
C ALA A 961 -6.48 -12.22 -43.27
N GLU A 962 -5.68 -11.18 -43.44
CA GLU A 962 -4.58 -11.09 -44.39
C GLU A 962 -3.51 -12.16 -44.15
N LEU A 963 -3.31 -12.58 -42.89
CA LEU A 963 -2.40 -13.67 -42.56
C LEU A 963 -2.94 -15.01 -43.06
N VAL A 964 -4.26 -15.22 -42.98
CA VAL A 964 -4.95 -16.42 -43.50
C VAL A 964 -4.93 -16.43 -45.03
N GLU A 965 -5.10 -15.27 -45.68
CA GLU A 965 -4.98 -15.14 -47.13
C GLU A 965 -3.57 -15.44 -47.62
N LEU A 966 -2.55 -14.91 -46.95
CA LEU A 966 -1.16 -15.25 -47.23
C LEU A 966 -0.91 -16.75 -47.04
N ALA A 967 -1.44 -17.35 -45.96
CA ALA A 967 -1.31 -18.77 -45.69
C ALA A 967 -1.87 -19.64 -46.83
N ALA A 968 -3.02 -19.26 -47.41
CA ALA A 968 -3.64 -19.99 -48.52
C ALA A 968 -2.78 -20.03 -49.80
N GLY A 969 -1.87 -19.07 -49.98
CA GLY A 969 -0.96 -19.00 -51.13
C GLY A 969 0.30 -19.86 -51.02
N HIS A 970 0.51 -20.55 -49.90
CA HIS A 970 1.73 -21.33 -49.63
C HIS A 970 1.42 -22.83 -49.48
N ARG A 971 2.47 -23.66 -49.57
CA ARG A 971 2.35 -25.13 -49.47
C ARG A 971 2.45 -25.63 -48.03
N LEU A 972 3.12 -24.86 -47.18
CA LEU A 972 3.31 -25.14 -45.76
C LEU A 972 3.30 -23.82 -44.98
N VAL A 973 2.58 -23.79 -43.86
CA VAL A 973 2.62 -22.69 -42.90
C VAL A 973 3.38 -23.15 -41.68
N VAL A 974 4.34 -22.35 -41.24
CA VAL A 974 5.12 -22.59 -40.02
C VAL A 974 5.02 -21.36 -39.14
N THR A 975 4.66 -21.53 -37.88
CA THR A 975 4.69 -20.43 -36.90
C THR A 975 5.83 -20.66 -35.92
N VAL A 976 6.51 -19.60 -35.51
CA VAL A 976 7.55 -19.65 -34.47
C VAL A 976 7.30 -18.55 -33.44
N GLU A 977 7.07 -18.95 -32.19
CA GLU A 977 6.65 -18.04 -31.12
C GLU A 977 7.40 -18.24 -29.80
N ASP A 978 7.71 -17.13 -29.12
CA ASP A 978 8.31 -17.11 -27.78
C ASP A 978 7.22 -17.13 -26.68
N GLY A 979 6.36 -18.12 -26.78
CA GLY A 979 5.25 -18.39 -25.88
C GLY A 979 4.91 -19.87 -25.91
N VAL A 980 4.03 -20.30 -25.00
CA VAL A 980 3.61 -21.69 -24.98
C VAL A 980 2.83 -22.01 -26.24
N ARG A 981 3.25 -23.09 -26.90
CA ARG A 981 2.65 -23.56 -28.14
C ARG A 981 1.16 -23.91 -27.99
N VAL A 982 0.79 -24.47 -26.83
CA VAL A 982 -0.59 -24.85 -26.52
C VAL A 982 -1.45 -23.59 -26.39
N GLY A 983 -2.45 -23.45 -27.26
CA GLY A 983 -3.32 -22.26 -27.29
C GLY A 983 -2.63 -20.98 -27.79
N GLY A 984 -1.38 -21.08 -28.25
CA GLY A 984 -0.58 -19.96 -28.75
C GLY A 984 -1.05 -19.43 -30.11
N VAL A 985 -0.20 -18.63 -30.75
CA VAL A 985 -0.46 -17.99 -32.04
C VAL A 985 -0.64 -19.04 -33.14
N GLY A 986 0.21 -20.08 -33.17
CA GLY A 986 0.12 -21.15 -34.16
C GLY A 986 -1.21 -21.92 -34.09
N SER A 987 -1.65 -22.26 -32.87
CA SER A 987 -2.93 -22.93 -32.63
C SER A 987 -4.12 -22.10 -33.12
N ALA A 988 -4.02 -20.78 -33.01
CA ALA A 988 -5.07 -19.87 -33.41
C ALA A 988 -5.12 -19.61 -34.90
N LEU A 989 -3.96 -19.46 -35.53
CA LEU A 989 -3.88 -19.40 -36.98
C LEU A 989 -4.45 -20.68 -37.60
N ALA A 990 -4.12 -21.84 -37.05
CA ALA A 990 -4.69 -23.12 -37.49
C ALA A 990 -6.22 -23.21 -37.28
N GLN A 991 -6.77 -22.57 -36.25
CA GLN A 991 -8.23 -22.46 -36.08
C GLN A 991 -8.83 -21.51 -37.13
N ALA A 992 -8.26 -20.31 -37.30
CA ALA A 992 -8.73 -19.31 -38.26
C ALA A 992 -8.67 -19.81 -39.71
N MET A 993 -7.60 -20.54 -40.08
CA MET A 993 -7.48 -21.19 -41.39
C MET A 993 -8.58 -22.24 -41.59
N ARG A 994 -8.87 -23.06 -40.58
CA ARG A 994 -9.96 -24.05 -40.66
C ARG A 994 -11.33 -23.38 -40.78
N ASP A 995 -11.56 -22.30 -40.05
CA ASP A 995 -12.81 -21.53 -40.11
C ASP A 995 -12.99 -20.82 -41.47
N ALA A 996 -11.89 -20.57 -42.19
CA ALA A 996 -11.87 -19.98 -43.53
C ALA A 996 -11.71 -21.02 -44.66
N ASP A 997 -11.89 -22.32 -44.38
CA ASP A 997 -11.72 -23.42 -45.34
C ASP A 997 -10.35 -23.48 -46.04
N VAL A 998 -9.30 -23.02 -45.36
CA VAL A 998 -7.90 -23.12 -45.81
C VAL A 998 -7.27 -24.38 -45.24
N HIS A 999 -6.93 -25.34 -46.11
CA HIS A 999 -6.41 -26.67 -45.73
C HIS A 999 -4.89 -26.84 -45.85
N VAL A 1000 -4.14 -25.74 -45.97
CA VAL A 1000 -2.67 -25.79 -46.01
C VAL A 1000 -2.15 -26.37 -44.69
N PRO A 1001 -1.21 -27.34 -44.71
CA PRO A 1001 -0.62 -27.88 -43.50
C PRO A 1001 0.01 -26.79 -42.64
N VAL A 1002 -0.30 -26.80 -41.34
CA VAL A 1002 0.26 -25.86 -40.35
C VAL A 1002 1.16 -26.62 -39.39
N LYS A 1003 2.34 -26.06 -39.10
CA LYS A 1003 3.27 -26.53 -38.08
C LYS A 1003 3.59 -25.40 -37.11
N ASP A 1004 3.17 -25.57 -35.87
CA ASP A 1004 3.41 -24.65 -34.78
C ASP A 1004 4.70 -25.02 -34.02
N LEU A 1005 5.63 -24.07 -33.93
CA LEU A 1005 6.84 -24.15 -33.11
C LEU A 1005 6.77 -23.08 -32.01
N GLY A 1006 7.01 -23.50 -30.78
CA GLY A 1006 7.00 -22.63 -29.62
C GLY A 1006 7.39 -23.39 -28.37
N VAL A 1007 7.30 -22.76 -27.22
CA VAL A 1007 7.69 -23.36 -25.95
C VAL A 1007 6.73 -24.51 -25.59
N PRO A 1008 7.21 -25.74 -25.33
CA PRO A 1008 6.36 -26.82 -24.85
C PRO A 1008 5.74 -26.48 -23.48
N ALA A 1009 4.52 -26.98 -23.23
CA ALA A 1009 3.86 -26.82 -21.93
C ALA A 1009 4.48 -27.77 -20.89
N ASP A 1010 5.60 -27.35 -20.31
CA ASP A 1010 6.37 -28.10 -19.30
C ASP A 1010 7.15 -27.14 -18.39
N TRP A 1011 7.79 -27.67 -17.34
CA TRP A 1011 8.65 -26.93 -16.42
C TRP A 1011 10.09 -26.86 -16.94
N HIS A 1012 10.44 -25.72 -17.53
CA HIS A 1012 11.78 -25.50 -18.09
C HIS A 1012 12.75 -24.99 -17.03
N PRO A 1013 13.95 -25.58 -16.87
CA PRO A 1013 14.92 -25.18 -15.85
C PRO A 1013 15.50 -23.78 -16.12
N HIS A 1014 16.13 -23.19 -15.11
CA HIS A 1014 16.88 -21.93 -15.27
C HIS A 1014 18.18 -22.13 -16.06
N GLY A 1015 18.58 -21.10 -16.78
CA GLY A 1015 19.77 -21.07 -17.63
C GLY A 1015 19.82 -19.75 -18.42
N THR A 1016 20.78 -19.60 -19.32
CA THR A 1016 20.69 -18.45 -20.24
C THR A 1016 19.54 -18.68 -21.22
N ARG A 1017 18.88 -17.59 -21.67
CA ARG A 1017 17.81 -17.68 -22.66
C ARG A 1017 18.23 -18.48 -23.89
N ALA A 1018 19.43 -18.25 -24.42
CA ALA A 1018 19.96 -18.97 -25.58
C ALA A 1018 20.12 -20.49 -25.31
N GLN A 1019 20.58 -20.88 -24.12
CA GLN A 1019 20.70 -22.29 -23.75
C GLN A 1019 19.33 -22.97 -23.70
N ILE A 1020 18.34 -22.30 -23.10
CA ILE A 1020 17.00 -22.86 -22.98
C ILE A 1020 16.35 -22.98 -24.36
N LEU A 1021 16.43 -21.95 -25.20
CA LEU A 1021 15.91 -22.03 -26.57
C LEU A 1021 16.59 -23.13 -27.38
N ALA A 1022 17.89 -23.37 -27.19
CA ALA A 1022 18.58 -24.50 -27.79
C ALA A 1022 18.07 -25.86 -27.31
N ASP A 1023 17.83 -26.03 -26.01
CA ASP A 1023 17.27 -27.26 -25.46
C ASP A 1023 15.86 -27.55 -25.99
N LEU A 1024 15.11 -26.49 -26.33
CA LEU A 1024 13.77 -26.57 -26.90
C LEU A 1024 13.76 -26.74 -28.42
N GLY A 1025 14.92 -26.75 -29.09
CA GLY A 1025 15.00 -26.79 -30.55
C GLY A 1025 14.52 -25.51 -31.23
N LEU A 1026 14.48 -24.38 -30.52
CA LEU A 1026 14.08 -23.06 -31.01
C LEU A 1026 15.31 -22.24 -31.44
N THR A 1027 16.17 -22.86 -32.24
CA THR A 1027 17.34 -22.22 -32.86
C THR A 1027 17.17 -22.14 -34.38
N ALA A 1028 17.90 -21.24 -35.05
CA ALA A 1028 17.79 -21.12 -36.50
C ALA A 1028 18.14 -22.43 -37.21
N GLN A 1029 19.09 -23.20 -36.67
CA GLN A 1029 19.49 -24.49 -37.21
C GLN A 1029 18.42 -25.56 -37.02
N ASP A 1030 17.89 -25.70 -35.80
CA ASP A 1030 16.89 -26.73 -35.49
C ASP A 1030 15.58 -26.46 -36.21
N VAL A 1031 15.12 -25.20 -36.19
CA VAL A 1031 13.89 -24.80 -36.90
C VAL A 1031 14.07 -25.00 -38.41
N ALA A 1032 15.18 -24.57 -39.02
CA ALA A 1032 15.40 -24.77 -40.45
C ALA A 1032 15.46 -26.25 -40.85
N ARG A 1033 16.06 -27.11 -40.00
CA ARG A 1033 16.08 -28.56 -40.21
C ARG A 1033 14.65 -29.12 -40.24
N ASP A 1034 13.83 -28.75 -39.26
CA ASP A 1034 12.48 -29.28 -39.13
C ASP A 1034 11.58 -28.78 -40.28
N VAL A 1035 11.67 -27.49 -40.63
CA VAL A 1035 10.98 -26.90 -41.78
C VAL A 1035 11.35 -27.61 -43.09
N THR A 1036 12.65 -27.81 -43.34
CA THR A 1036 13.14 -28.51 -44.53
C THR A 1036 12.62 -29.96 -44.57
N GLY A 1037 12.63 -30.64 -43.43
CA GLY A 1037 12.09 -32.00 -43.31
C GLY A 1037 10.59 -32.07 -43.63
N TRP A 1038 9.80 -31.09 -43.18
CA TRP A 1038 8.35 -31.08 -43.45
C TRP A 1038 8.02 -30.75 -44.90
N ILE A 1039 8.66 -29.73 -45.50
CA ILE A 1039 8.37 -29.35 -46.89
C ILE A 1039 8.83 -30.43 -47.89
N SER A 1040 9.98 -31.06 -47.65
CA SER A 1040 10.44 -32.19 -48.47
C SER A 1040 9.54 -33.43 -48.34
N GLY A 1041 8.95 -33.66 -47.17
CA GLY A 1041 7.93 -34.71 -47.00
C GLY A 1041 6.67 -34.49 -47.85
N LEU A 1042 6.27 -33.24 -48.07
CA LEU A 1042 5.16 -32.90 -48.97
C LEU A 1042 5.51 -33.14 -50.44
N ASP A 1043 6.77 -32.90 -50.83
CA ASP A 1043 7.25 -33.27 -52.17
C ASP A 1043 7.16 -34.78 -52.39
N ALA A 1044 7.62 -35.60 -51.44
CA ALA A 1044 7.58 -37.06 -51.54
C ALA A 1044 6.15 -37.61 -51.69
N GLN A 1045 5.20 -37.09 -50.90
CA GLN A 1045 3.78 -37.47 -51.01
C GLN A 1045 3.19 -37.09 -52.38
N SER A 1046 3.53 -35.91 -52.91
CA SER A 1046 3.04 -35.50 -54.23
C SER A 1046 3.54 -36.39 -55.37
N VAL A 1047 4.78 -36.91 -55.26
CA VAL A 1047 5.36 -37.87 -56.22
C VAL A 1047 4.71 -39.25 -56.10
N GLU A 1048 4.47 -39.75 -54.89
CA GLU A 1048 3.74 -41.02 -54.67
C GLU A 1048 2.30 -40.95 -55.19
N THR A 1049 1.59 -39.85 -54.92
CA THR A 1049 0.20 -39.67 -55.40
C THR A 1049 0.15 -39.61 -56.93
N ALA A 1050 1.10 -38.92 -57.57
CA ALA A 1050 1.22 -38.88 -59.02
C ALA A 1050 1.61 -40.24 -59.63
N ALA A 1051 2.44 -41.02 -58.94
CA ALA A 1051 2.81 -42.37 -59.35
C ALA A 1051 1.62 -43.34 -59.22
N ASP A 1052 0.85 -43.28 -58.14
CA ASP A 1052 -0.35 -44.08 -57.93
C ASP A 1052 -1.47 -43.73 -58.93
N GLU A 1053 -1.67 -42.44 -59.24
CA GLU A 1053 -2.59 -42.03 -60.30
C GLU A 1053 -2.14 -42.47 -61.70
N ALA A 1054 -0.84 -42.48 -61.97
CA ALA A 1054 -0.30 -43.00 -63.23
C ALA A 1054 -0.43 -44.53 -63.32
N THR A 1055 -0.36 -45.24 -62.18
CA THR A 1055 -0.53 -46.69 -62.10
C THR A 1055 -2.00 -47.11 -62.18
N ALA A 1056 -2.93 -46.29 -61.68
CA ALA A 1056 -4.37 -46.52 -61.77
C ALA A 1056 -4.97 -46.17 -63.16
N LYS A 1057 -4.24 -45.41 -63.99
CA LYS A 1057 -4.60 -45.08 -65.38
C LYS A 1057 -4.02 -46.06 -66.42
N ASN A 1058 -3.16 -46.98 -66.01
CA ASN A 1058 -2.70 -48.14 -66.79
C ASN A 1058 -3.42 -49.41 -66.35
#